data_AF-A0A3M6A6I9-F1
#
_entry.id   AF-A0A3M6A6I9-F1
#
_cell.length_a   1.000
_cell.length_b   1.000
_cell.length_c   1.000
_cell.angle_alpha   90.00
_cell.angle_beta   90.00
_cell.angle_gamma   90.00
#
_symmetry.space_group_name_H-M   'P 1'
#
loop_
_entity.id
_entity.type
_entity.pdbx_description
1 polymer ?
#
loop_
_entity_poly.entity_id
_entity_poly.type
_entity_poly.pdbx_seq_one_letter_code
_entity_poly.pdbx_strand_id
1 'polypeptide(L)'
;MSNQIPVHDITPPSEKSGEFIDLYASREKIHTRAFKGLFRNVRMLGGAVLLLIFFGTVWLNKGGHQAVWWDLPQRKFYIFGATFWPQDFILLSGILIVAAFGLFFITVYAGRVWCGYTCPQSVWTWMFMWCEKVTEGDRNQRIRLDHAPMSTGKLARKLAKHSLWLLIGFATGMTFVGYFSPIRDLCIDLFTGEADGWAYFWVGFFTLATYLNAGWLREQVCIYMCPYARFQSVMFDKDTLIISYDQNRGEARGPRKKEADPQALGLGDCIDCTMCVQVCPTGIDIRDGLQVECISCAACVDACDTVMDKMDYPRGLIRYTTEHNLSGQRTRTLRPRLIGYALVLLLMIGLLIAAFCMRGLVGLEVSKDRMLFRENAEGRIENVYTVKVMNKDQVDHDYVLEASGLPDLKLQGRREINVPAGEITTSACRWSSPARPKSSRHTAMKSPLPSRTSTATHMSTPKAVSSAHLFVKSTVMPVATAASPWYRHLWPWIIIAILTCSVTLSLSMVFIAVTNPDPLVTDNYYEAGKGINRSLNREVLAQNLKLHVRVHLDELTGEVELRLSGNSNPERLELNLISPTRPASDRRVFLTRSPSEPGRYIGQLQDRVEGRRFVELLGVEGDQTWRLFEEEQVDAADLTLGDEPLQAAQRRKD
;
A
#
# COMPACT_ATOMS: atom_id res chain seq x y z
N MET A 1 -9.20 -22.73 35.98
CA MET A 1 -7.98 -22.30 35.26
C MET A 1 -8.38 -21.11 34.41
N SER A 2 -8.03 -19.91 34.88
CA SER A 2 -8.38 -18.65 34.22
C SER A 2 -7.46 -18.48 33.01
N ASN A 3 -8.04 -18.41 31.81
CA ASN A 3 -7.32 -18.02 30.59
C ASN A 3 -7.02 -16.52 30.66
N GLN A 4 -6.06 -16.13 31.50
CA GLN A 4 -5.46 -14.80 31.46
C GLN A 4 -4.49 -14.76 30.29
N ILE A 5 -4.69 -13.80 29.38
CA ILE A 5 -3.68 -13.42 28.40
C ILE A 5 -2.56 -12.74 29.22
N PRO A 6 -1.32 -13.27 29.24
CA PRO A 6 -0.23 -12.63 29.94
C PRO A 6 0.10 -11.31 29.24
N VAL A 7 -0.14 -10.18 29.90
CA VAL A 7 0.27 -8.86 29.43
C VAL A 7 1.52 -8.46 30.21
N HIS A 8 2.62 -8.24 29.49
CA HIS A 8 3.89 -7.81 30.08
C HIS A 8 4.02 -6.30 29.94
N ASP A 9 4.24 -5.59 31.04
CA ASP A 9 4.61 -4.17 31.02
C ASP A 9 6.04 -4.03 30.50
N ILE A 10 6.22 -3.30 29.40
CA ILE A 10 7.52 -3.04 28.78
C ILE A 10 7.89 -1.55 28.81
N THR A 11 7.32 -0.78 29.74
CA THR A 11 7.63 0.65 29.91
C THR A 11 9.09 0.84 30.34
N PRO A 12 9.93 1.60 29.60
CA PRO A 12 11.27 1.95 30.08
C PRO A 12 11.19 2.88 31.30
N PRO A 13 12.15 2.81 32.25
CA PRO A 13 12.24 3.79 33.34
C PRO A 13 12.50 5.17 32.71
N SER A 14 11.63 6.15 32.96
CA SER A 14 11.85 7.51 32.46
C SER A 14 12.96 8.17 33.27
N GLU A 15 14.09 8.46 32.62
CA GLU A 15 14.90 9.59 33.04
C GLU A 15 14.06 10.86 32.81
N LYS A 16 13.77 11.57 33.90
CA LYS A 16 13.04 12.86 34.01
C LYS A 16 11.52 12.74 34.13
N SER A 17 11.08 12.74 35.38
CA SER A 17 9.73 13.06 35.82
C SER A 17 9.41 14.54 35.53
N GLY A 18 8.64 14.83 34.48
CA GLY A 18 8.11 16.18 34.28
C GLY A 18 7.66 16.58 32.87
N GLU A 19 7.90 15.77 31.83
CA GLU A 19 7.51 16.16 30.48
C GLU A 19 6.06 15.75 30.16
N PHE A 20 5.24 16.74 29.78
CA PHE A 20 4.00 16.52 29.06
C PHE A 20 4.30 15.65 27.83
N ILE A 21 3.58 14.54 27.67
CA ILE A 21 3.62 13.78 26.43
C ILE A 21 2.91 14.65 25.38
N ASP A 22 3.68 15.28 24.52
CA ASP A 22 3.15 15.99 23.35
C ASP A 22 2.41 14.97 22.47
N LEU A 23 1.08 15.08 22.43
CA LEU A 23 0.20 14.22 21.62
C LEU A 23 0.48 14.38 20.11
N TYR A 24 1.26 15.39 19.71
CA TYR A 24 1.76 15.62 18.36
C TYR A 24 3.29 15.53 18.32
N ALA A 25 3.85 14.41 18.75
CA ALA A 25 5.29 14.18 18.61
C ALA A 25 5.74 14.29 17.14
N SER A 26 6.59 15.29 16.86
CA SER A 26 7.20 15.47 15.54
C SER A 26 8.02 14.22 15.16
N ARG A 27 7.90 13.76 13.90
CA ARG A 27 8.59 12.56 13.40
C ARG A 27 10.10 12.61 13.70
N GLU A 28 10.57 11.62 14.47
CA GLU A 28 12.00 11.36 14.56
C GLU A 28 12.52 10.69 13.29
N LYS A 29 13.62 11.20 12.75
CA LYS A 29 14.24 10.65 11.57
C LYS A 29 14.92 9.32 11.89
N ILE A 30 14.51 8.25 11.22
CA ILE A 30 15.08 6.92 11.41
C ILE A 30 16.45 6.82 10.72
N HIS A 31 17.49 6.59 11.52
CA HIS A 31 18.83 6.28 11.03
C HIS A 31 19.12 4.78 11.15
N THR A 32 19.06 4.08 10.02
CA THR A 32 19.35 2.65 9.97
C THR A 32 20.85 2.36 10.10
N ARG A 33 21.20 1.28 10.79
CA ARG A 33 22.56 0.76 10.87
C ARG A 33 22.83 -0.24 9.74
N ALA A 34 24.07 -0.26 9.24
CA ALA A 34 24.47 -1.28 8.28
C ALA A 34 24.57 -2.68 8.92
N PHE A 35 24.17 -3.71 8.17
CA PHE A 35 24.22 -5.11 8.61
C PHE A 35 24.68 -6.04 7.48
N LYS A 36 24.96 -7.30 7.83
CA LYS A 36 25.35 -8.38 6.92
C LYS A 36 24.56 -9.64 7.30
N GLY A 37 24.25 -10.49 6.33
CA GLY A 37 23.55 -11.76 6.57
C GLY A 37 22.92 -12.31 5.30
N LEU A 38 22.25 -13.45 5.44
CA LEU A 38 21.66 -14.20 4.33
C LEU A 38 20.52 -13.41 3.68
N PHE A 39 19.60 -12.88 4.50
CA PHE A 39 18.40 -12.24 3.99
C PHE A 39 18.72 -10.93 3.28
N ARG A 40 19.72 -10.19 3.76
CA ARG A 40 20.30 -9.05 3.04
C ARG A 40 20.78 -9.45 1.65
N ASN A 41 21.53 -10.54 1.53
CA ASN A 41 22.09 -10.97 0.25
C ASN A 41 20.98 -11.39 -0.72
N VAL A 42 20.00 -12.16 -0.24
CA VAL A 42 18.81 -12.56 -1.03
C VAL A 42 18.05 -11.32 -1.52
N ARG A 43 17.80 -10.35 -0.65
CA ARG A 43 17.12 -9.10 -1.02
C ARG A 43 17.93 -8.27 -2.02
N MET A 44 19.24 -8.15 -1.83
CA MET A 44 20.08 -7.41 -2.78
C MET A 44 20.11 -8.11 -4.14
N LEU A 45 20.19 -9.44 -4.18
CA LEU A 45 20.13 -10.20 -5.42
C LEU A 45 18.78 -10.04 -6.11
N GLY A 46 17.67 -10.23 -5.39
CA GLY A 46 16.32 -10.06 -5.93
C GLY A 46 16.07 -8.64 -6.44
N GLY A 47 16.45 -7.62 -5.65
CA GLY A 47 16.39 -6.23 -6.07
C GLY A 47 17.26 -5.94 -7.30
N ALA A 48 18.49 -6.46 -7.35
CA ALA A 48 19.37 -6.29 -8.51
C ALA A 48 18.81 -6.95 -9.77
N VAL A 49 18.24 -8.16 -9.67
CA VAL A 49 17.59 -8.84 -10.80
C VAL A 49 16.37 -8.05 -11.28
N LEU A 50 15.52 -7.57 -10.38
CA LEU A 50 14.35 -6.76 -10.74
C LEU A 50 14.74 -5.44 -11.39
N LEU A 51 15.77 -4.75 -10.87
CA LEU A 51 16.30 -3.53 -11.46
C LEU A 51 16.95 -3.82 -12.82
N LEU A 52 17.68 -4.93 -12.96
CA LEU A 52 18.24 -5.34 -14.25
C LEU A 52 17.16 -5.60 -15.29
N ILE A 53 16.05 -6.25 -14.90
CA ILE A 53 14.91 -6.45 -15.79
C ILE A 53 14.30 -5.08 -16.13
N PHE A 54 13.95 -4.27 -15.13
CA PHE A 54 13.29 -2.98 -15.32
C PHE A 54 14.11 -2.01 -16.17
N PHE A 55 15.42 -1.87 -15.90
CA PHE A 55 16.31 -1.02 -16.67
C PHE A 55 16.76 -1.67 -17.97
N GLY A 56 16.86 -3.00 -18.05
CA GLY A 56 17.42 -3.69 -19.21
C GLY A 56 16.41 -3.93 -20.32
N THR A 57 15.16 -4.29 -20.02
CA THR A 57 14.19 -4.68 -21.05
C THR A 57 13.81 -3.55 -21.99
N VAL A 58 13.94 -2.30 -21.52
CA VAL A 58 13.71 -1.10 -22.34
C VAL A 58 14.78 -0.94 -23.44
N TRP A 59 16.00 -1.46 -23.26
CA TRP A 59 17.07 -1.33 -24.26
C TRP A 59 17.11 -2.47 -25.27
N LEU A 60 16.49 -3.60 -24.96
CA LEU A 60 16.45 -4.75 -25.87
C LEU A 60 15.62 -4.40 -27.12
N ASN A 61 16.13 -4.74 -28.31
CA ASN A 61 15.40 -4.59 -29.56
C ASN A 61 15.07 -5.98 -30.12
N LYS A 62 13.84 -6.16 -30.58
CA LYS A 62 13.39 -7.39 -31.24
C LYS A 62 12.38 -7.04 -32.32
N GLY A 63 12.67 -7.38 -33.58
CA GLY A 63 11.78 -7.11 -34.71
C GLY A 63 11.78 -5.66 -35.20
N GLY A 64 12.85 -4.90 -34.94
CA GLY A 64 13.00 -3.50 -35.39
C GLY A 64 12.50 -2.47 -34.37
N HIS A 65 11.78 -2.89 -33.34
CA HIS A 65 11.31 -2.05 -32.24
C HIS A 65 11.76 -2.58 -30.86
N GLN A 66 11.60 -1.76 -29.83
CA GLN A 66 11.93 -2.12 -28.46
C GLN A 66 11.15 -3.36 -27.99
N ALA A 67 11.81 -4.24 -27.22
CA ALA A 67 11.28 -5.55 -26.85
C ALA A 67 10.03 -5.46 -25.97
N VAL A 68 9.99 -4.49 -25.05
CA VAL A 68 8.79 -4.16 -24.27
C VAL A 68 8.45 -2.71 -24.56
N TRP A 69 7.43 -2.48 -25.39
CA TRP A 69 7.03 -1.13 -25.79
C TRP A 69 5.52 -0.98 -25.75
N TRP A 70 5.07 0.00 -24.97
CA TRP A 70 3.67 0.37 -24.81
C TRP A 70 3.34 1.57 -25.70
N ASP A 71 3.10 1.31 -26.99
CA ASP A 71 2.74 2.33 -27.97
C ASP A 71 1.28 2.78 -27.76
N LEU A 72 1.11 3.82 -26.93
CA LEU A 72 -0.19 4.44 -26.67
C LEU A 72 -0.81 5.09 -27.92
N PRO A 73 -0.05 5.84 -28.76
CA PRO A 73 -0.58 6.43 -29.99
C PRO A 73 -1.23 5.41 -30.94
N GLN A 74 -0.56 4.29 -31.21
CA GLN A 74 -1.09 3.23 -32.08
C GLN A 74 -1.96 2.22 -31.33
N ARG A 75 -2.01 2.31 -30.00
CA ARG A 75 -2.69 1.37 -29.09
C ARG A 75 -2.20 -0.06 -29.28
N LYS A 76 -0.90 -0.21 -29.55
CA LYS A 76 -0.22 -1.49 -29.73
C LYS A 76 0.74 -1.70 -28.57
N PHE A 77 0.76 -2.91 -28.03
CA PHE A 77 1.66 -3.26 -26.95
C PHE A 77 2.56 -4.39 -27.43
N TYR A 78 3.86 -4.12 -27.53
CA TYR A 78 4.86 -5.07 -28.00
C TYR A 78 5.54 -5.71 -26.79
N ILE A 79 5.55 -7.05 -26.71
CA ILE A 79 6.18 -7.81 -25.62
C ILE A 79 6.97 -8.98 -26.23
N PHE A 80 8.30 -8.87 -26.19
CA PHE A 80 9.24 -9.87 -26.69
C PHE A 80 8.90 -10.40 -28.10
N GLY A 81 8.44 -9.51 -28.98
CA GLY A 81 8.02 -9.80 -30.36
C GLY A 81 6.49 -9.88 -30.52
N ALA A 82 5.76 -10.37 -29.51
CA ALA A 82 4.31 -10.48 -29.59
C ALA A 82 3.64 -9.11 -29.60
N THR A 83 2.73 -8.89 -30.55
CA THR A 83 1.95 -7.65 -30.66
C THR A 83 0.55 -7.85 -30.08
N PHE A 84 0.21 -7.07 -29.06
CA PHE A 84 -1.11 -7.07 -28.42
C PHE A 84 -1.91 -5.85 -28.84
N TRP A 85 -3.17 -6.10 -29.19
CA TRP A 85 -4.11 -5.11 -29.68
C TRP A 85 -5.10 -4.73 -28.57
N PRO A 86 -5.88 -3.65 -28.71
CA PRO A 86 -6.86 -3.24 -27.70
C PRO A 86 -7.88 -4.34 -27.35
N GLN A 87 -8.23 -5.21 -28.30
CA GLN A 87 -9.12 -6.35 -28.04
C GLN A 87 -8.48 -7.41 -27.14
N ASP A 88 -7.16 -7.49 -27.13
CA ASP A 88 -6.39 -8.42 -26.31
C ASP A 88 -6.13 -7.87 -24.90
N PHE A 89 -6.59 -6.64 -24.59
CA PHE A 89 -6.44 -6.01 -23.27
C PHE A 89 -7.11 -6.83 -22.15
N ILE A 90 -8.10 -7.66 -22.48
CA ILE A 90 -8.69 -8.62 -21.53
C ILE A 90 -7.65 -9.59 -20.97
N LEU A 91 -6.64 -9.97 -21.75
CA LEU A 91 -5.54 -10.83 -21.31
C LEU A 91 -4.64 -10.09 -20.32
N LEU A 92 -4.40 -8.79 -20.53
CA LEU A 92 -3.66 -7.96 -19.57
C LEU A 92 -4.42 -7.86 -18.24
N SER A 93 -5.73 -7.61 -18.28
CA SER A 93 -6.57 -7.64 -17.08
C SER A 93 -6.49 -9.00 -16.38
N GLY A 94 -6.52 -10.10 -17.13
CA GLY A 94 -6.32 -11.45 -16.60
C GLY A 94 -4.97 -11.63 -15.89
N ILE A 95 -3.88 -11.15 -16.48
CA ILE A 95 -2.54 -11.15 -15.86
C ILE A 95 -2.55 -10.36 -14.54
N LEU A 96 -3.16 -9.17 -14.52
CA LEU A 96 -3.23 -8.33 -13.31
C LEU A 96 -4.04 -8.99 -12.20
N ILE A 97 -5.16 -9.63 -12.54
CA ILE A 97 -5.99 -10.37 -11.58
C ILE A 97 -5.19 -11.57 -11.03
N VAL A 98 -4.53 -12.34 -11.88
CA VAL A 98 -3.66 -13.46 -11.45
C VAL A 98 -2.52 -12.95 -10.55
N ALA A 99 -1.89 -11.83 -10.89
CA ALA A 99 -0.83 -11.24 -10.08
C ALA A 99 -1.34 -10.78 -8.70
N ALA A 100 -2.53 -10.16 -8.64
CA ALA A 100 -3.16 -9.76 -7.39
C ALA A 100 -3.51 -10.97 -6.50
N PHE A 101 -4.11 -12.02 -7.08
CA PHE A 101 -4.37 -13.28 -6.37
C PHE A 101 -3.09 -14.00 -5.94
N GLY A 102 -2.06 -13.99 -6.79
CA GLY A 102 -0.75 -14.55 -6.47
C GLY A 102 -0.10 -13.83 -5.29
N LEU A 103 -0.20 -12.50 -5.25
CA LEU A 103 0.26 -11.69 -4.14
C LEU A 103 -0.51 -12.00 -2.84
N PHE A 104 -1.83 -12.20 -2.93
CA PHE A 104 -2.64 -12.66 -1.79
C PHE A 104 -2.25 -14.05 -1.30
N PHE A 105 -2.05 -15.00 -2.22
CA PHE A 105 -1.59 -16.35 -1.90
C PHE A 105 -0.24 -16.33 -1.17
N ILE A 106 0.74 -15.58 -1.69
CA ILE A 106 2.05 -15.40 -1.06
C ILE A 106 1.90 -14.74 0.32
N THR A 107 0.95 -13.82 0.49
CA THR A 107 0.71 -13.17 1.80
C THR A 107 0.27 -14.15 2.87
N VAL A 108 -0.67 -15.03 2.54
CA VAL A 108 -1.17 -16.05 3.48
C VAL A 108 -0.10 -17.10 3.79
N TYR A 109 0.79 -17.38 2.84
CA TYR A 109 1.88 -18.33 3.05
C TYR A 109 3.07 -17.74 3.82
N ALA A 110 3.56 -16.59 3.37
CA ALA A 110 4.86 -16.01 3.74
C ALA A 110 4.79 -14.56 4.26
N GLY A 111 3.61 -14.15 4.75
CA GLY A 111 3.41 -12.84 5.35
C GLY A 111 3.73 -11.70 4.38
N ARG A 112 4.47 -10.68 4.83
CA ARG A 112 4.79 -9.49 4.00
C ARG A 112 6.11 -9.61 3.23
N VAL A 113 6.50 -10.83 2.82
CA VAL A 113 7.75 -11.05 2.08
C VAL A 113 7.83 -10.20 0.79
N TRP A 114 6.72 -9.95 0.10
CA TRP A 114 6.70 -9.02 -1.03
C TRP A 114 7.17 -7.61 -0.64
N CYS A 115 6.64 -7.07 0.45
CA CYS A 115 7.02 -5.74 0.96
C CYS A 115 8.51 -5.68 1.32
N GLY A 116 9.06 -6.74 1.89
CA GLY A 116 10.44 -6.77 2.35
C GLY A 116 11.49 -6.91 1.23
N TYR A 117 11.14 -7.57 0.12
CA TYR A 117 12.14 -8.05 -0.86
C TYR A 117 11.97 -7.50 -2.27
N THR A 118 10.75 -7.30 -2.74
CA THR A 118 10.48 -7.03 -4.17
C THR A 118 9.65 -5.77 -4.41
N CYS A 119 8.98 -5.25 -3.38
CA CYS A 119 8.21 -4.01 -3.47
C CYS A 119 9.09 -2.85 -3.96
N PRO A 120 8.68 -2.11 -5.01
CA PRO A 120 9.45 -0.98 -5.54
C PRO A 120 9.78 0.07 -4.47
N GLN A 121 8.82 0.42 -3.61
CA GLN A 121 9.07 1.39 -2.54
C GLN A 121 10.24 0.96 -1.65
N SER A 122 10.28 -0.31 -1.25
CA SER A 122 11.36 -0.84 -0.41
C SER A 122 12.69 -0.91 -1.15
N VAL A 123 12.71 -1.41 -2.39
CA VAL A 123 13.94 -1.54 -3.19
C VAL A 123 14.63 -0.19 -3.38
N TRP A 124 13.88 0.85 -3.78
CA TRP A 124 14.43 2.19 -3.93
C TRP A 124 14.84 2.81 -2.60
N THR A 125 14.05 2.63 -1.53
CA THR A 125 14.41 3.13 -0.19
C THR A 125 15.71 2.51 0.32
N TRP A 126 15.93 1.20 0.13
CA TRP A 126 17.19 0.53 0.46
C TRP A 126 18.37 1.07 -0.34
N MET A 127 18.18 1.32 -1.64
CA MET A 127 19.20 1.92 -2.49
C MET A 127 19.55 3.35 -2.05
N PHE A 128 18.55 4.16 -1.71
CA PHE A 128 18.75 5.53 -1.21
C PHE A 128 19.47 5.54 0.14
N MET A 129 19.10 4.65 1.07
CA MET A 129 19.81 4.47 2.34
C MET A 129 21.25 3.98 2.15
N TRP A 130 21.51 3.15 1.12
CA TRP A 130 22.87 2.78 0.74
C TRP A 130 23.66 4.00 0.25
N CYS A 131 23.07 4.86 -0.59
CA CYS A 131 23.70 6.12 -0.99
C CYS A 131 24.04 7.01 0.23
N GLU A 132 23.14 7.11 1.21
CA GLU A 132 23.41 7.85 2.46
C GLU A 132 24.57 7.24 3.24
N LYS A 133 24.65 5.92 3.31
CA LYS A 133 25.75 5.24 3.98
C LYS A 133 27.09 5.55 3.30
N VAL A 134 27.12 5.54 1.98
CA VAL A 134 28.34 5.79 1.20
C VAL A 134 28.81 7.25 1.33
N THR A 135 27.89 8.22 1.37
CA THR A 135 28.24 9.65 1.41
C THR A 135 28.39 10.23 2.82
N GLU A 136 27.48 9.87 3.73
CA GLU A 136 27.40 10.42 5.09
C GLU A 136 27.96 9.48 6.17
N GLY A 137 28.07 8.17 5.91
CA GLY A 137 28.63 7.18 6.83
C GLY A 137 27.59 6.29 7.53
N ASP A 138 28.02 5.52 8.54
CA ASP A 138 27.12 4.63 9.30
C ASP A 138 26.20 5.42 10.26
N ARG A 139 25.23 4.75 10.90
CA ARG A 139 24.18 5.35 11.75
C ARG A 139 24.67 6.51 12.64
N ASN A 140 25.65 6.26 13.52
CA ASN A 140 26.11 7.26 14.49
C ASN A 140 26.83 8.45 13.83
N GLN A 141 27.50 8.22 12.70
CA GLN A 141 28.14 9.31 11.94
C GLN A 141 27.08 10.21 11.30
N ARG A 142 25.98 9.64 10.80
CA ARG A 142 24.85 10.39 10.23
C ARG A 142 24.11 11.21 11.29
N ILE A 143 23.84 10.61 12.46
CA ILE A 143 23.24 11.34 13.60
C ILE A 143 24.14 12.52 13.98
N ARG A 144 25.44 12.28 14.19
CA ARG A 144 26.40 13.34 14.51
C ARG A 144 26.48 14.43 13.42
N LEU A 145 26.44 14.04 12.15
CA LEU A 145 26.47 14.97 11.02
C LEU A 145 25.20 15.83 10.94
N ASP A 146 24.03 15.27 11.27
CA ASP A 146 22.77 16.00 11.27
C ASP A 146 22.74 17.06 12.38
N HIS A 147 23.21 16.74 13.58
CA HIS A 147 23.32 17.69 14.70
C HIS A 147 24.49 18.68 14.60
N ALA A 148 25.50 18.43 13.76
CA ALA A 148 26.64 19.34 13.59
C ALA A 148 26.23 20.64 12.86
N PRO A 149 26.90 21.78 13.13
CA PRO A 149 26.67 23.01 12.38
C PRO A 149 27.02 22.86 10.89
N MET A 150 26.50 23.76 10.05
CA MET A 150 26.76 23.71 8.61
C MET A 150 28.24 24.00 8.33
N SER A 151 28.95 23.02 7.78
CA SER A 151 30.36 23.11 7.36
C SER A 151 30.48 22.76 5.87
N THR A 152 31.58 23.16 5.24
CA THR A 152 31.88 22.80 3.83
C THR A 152 31.86 21.28 3.62
N GLY A 153 32.40 20.53 4.58
CA GLY A 153 32.35 19.06 4.57
C GLY A 153 30.93 18.50 4.70
N LYS A 154 30.09 19.08 5.56
CA LYS A 154 28.67 18.69 5.68
C LYS A 154 27.91 18.99 4.38
N LEU A 155 28.10 20.18 3.81
CA LEU A 155 27.47 20.58 2.56
C LEU A 155 27.87 19.64 1.41
N ALA A 156 29.16 19.34 1.25
CA ALA A 156 29.65 18.43 0.20
C ALA A 156 29.05 17.02 0.33
N ARG A 157 28.97 16.47 1.55
CA ARG A 157 28.36 15.14 1.80
C ARG A 157 26.87 15.14 1.52
N LYS A 158 26.15 16.18 1.96
CA LYS A 158 24.70 16.33 1.70
C LYS A 158 24.43 16.50 0.21
N LEU A 159 25.21 17.33 -0.48
CA LEU A 159 25.12 17.52 -1.92
C LEU A 159 25.37 16.20 -2.66
N ALA A 160 26.44 15.49 -2.34
CA ALA A 160 26.74 14.19 -2.94
C ALA A 160 25.59 13.17 -2.77
N LYS A 161 24.97 13.12 -1.59
CA LYS A 161 23.77 12.31 -1.35
C LYS A 161 22.63 12.71 -2.28
N HIS A 162 22.27 13.99 -2.31
CA HIS A 162 21.13 14.47 -3.10
C HIS A 162 21.38 14.33 -4.61
N SER A 163 22.63 14.49 -5.07
CA SER A 163 23.03 14.20 -6.44
C SER A 163 22.83 12.73 -6.81
N LEU A 164 23.22 11.79 -5.93
CA LEU A 164 22.97 10.35 -6.17
C LEU A 164 21.47 10.02 -6.17
N TRP A 165 20.69 10.59 -5.26
CA TRP A 165 19.24 10.41 -5.22
C TRP A 165 18.57 10.94 -6.50
N LEU A 166 18.97 12.12 -6.96
CA LEU A 166 18.45 12.71 -8.20
C LEU A 166 18.88 11.90 -9.42
N LEU A 167 20.12 11.41 -9.48
CA LEU A 167 20.58 10.57 -10.59
C LEU A 167 19.76 9.27 -10.68
N ILE A 168 19.52 8.61 -9.55
CA ILE A 168 18.70 7.40 -9.51
C ILE A 168 17.25 7.72 -9.85
N GLY A 169 16.70 8.82 -9.33
CA GLY A 169 15.36 9.28 -9.66
C GLY A 169 15.22 9.56 -11.16
N PHE A 170 16.21 10.23 -11.75
CA PHE A 170 16.25 10.56 -13.18
C PHE A 170 16.33 9.32 -14.05
N ALA A 171 17.25 8.39 -13.74
CA ALA A 171 17.33 7.11 -14.44
C ALA A 171 16.00 6.34 -14.36
N THR A 172 15.35 6.34 -13.18
CA THR A 172 14.05 5.70 -12.97
C THR A 172 12.95 6.35 -13.81
N GLY A 173 12.86 7.68 -13.78
CA GLY A 173 11.85 8.44 -14.55
C GLY A 173 12.05 8.29 -16.06
N MET A 174 13.28 8.40 -16.53
CA MET A 174 13.65 8.19 -17.93
C MET A 174 13.27 6.77 -18.40
N THR A 175 13.60 5.75 -17.60
CA THR A 175 13.28 4.35 -17.94
C THR A 175 11.77 4.11 -17.93
N PHE A 176 11.05 4.66 -16.96
CA PHE A 176 9.60 4.53 -16.88
C PHE A 176 8.93 5.13 -18.13
N VAL A 177 9.31 6.35 -18.53
CA VAL A 177 8.82 6.98 -19.76
C VAL A 177 9.31 6.22 -21.01
N GLY A 178 10.50 5.64 -20.95
CA GLY A 178 11.09 4.78 -21.98
C GLY A 178 10.26 3.53 -22.33
N TYR A 179 9.37 3.08 -21.44
CA TYR A 179 8.42 2.01 -21.78
C TYR A 179 7.31 2.47 -22.73
N PHE A 180 7.03 3.78 -22.79
CA PHE A 180 5.96 4.36 -23.61
C PHE A 180 6.52 5.09 -24.85
N SER A 181 7.64 5.77 -24.70
CA SER A 181 8.38 6.43 -25.79
C SER A 181 9.68 5.65 -26.04
N PRO A 182 10.07 5.35 -27.28
CA PRO A 182 11.30 4.62 -27.56
C PRO A 182 12.51 5.20 -26.82
N ILE A 183 13.17 4.40 -25.98
CA ILE A 183 14.17 4.91 -25.03
C ILE A 183 15.36 5.58 -25.72
N ARG A 184 15.79 5.07 -26.88
CA ARG A 184 16.95 5.59 -27.61
C ARG A 184 16.71 7.01 -28.09
N ASP A 185 15.55 7.22 -28.72
CA ASP A 185 15.15 8.53 -29.25
C ASP A 185 14.86 9.47 -28.07
N LEU A 186 14.11 9.02 -27.06
CA LEU A 186 13.84 9.78 -25.84
C LEU A 186 15.12 10.29 -25.16
N CYS A 187 16.15 9.45 -25.05
CA CYS A 187 17.42 9.86 -24.47
C CYS A 187 18.08 10.96 -25.30
N ILE A 188 18.15 10.81 -26.62
CA ILE A 188 18.76 11.80 -27.51
C ILE A 188 17.98 13.12 -27.42
N ASP A 189 16.67 13.06 -27.62
CA ASP A 189 15.78 14.22 -27.69
C ASP A 189 15.76 15.02 -26.39
N LEU A 190 15.84 14.34 -25.23
CA LEU A 190 15.91 15.00 -23.91
C LEU A 190 17.22 15.79 -23.72
N PHE A 191 18.34 15.29 -24.25
CA PHE A 191 19.64 15.94 -24.10
C PHE A 191 19.93 16.97 -25.21
N THR A 192 19.33 16.83 -26.39
CA THR A 192 19.42 17.82 -27.48
C THR A 192 18.47 19.01 -27.27
N GLY A 193 17.47 18.89 -26.39
CA GLY A 193 16.47 19.94 -26.20
C GLY A 193 15.25 19.80 -27.11
N GLU A 194 15.17 18.73 -27.89
CA GLU A 194 14.16 18.54 -28.95
C GLU A 194 12.97 17.66 -28.53
N ALA A 195 13.01 17.06 -27.34
CA ALA A 195 11.92 16.24 -26.84
C ALA A 195 10.59 17.01 -26.71
N ASP A 196 9.48 16.28 -26.90
CA ASP A 196 8.14 16.82 -26.67
C ASP A 196 7.97 17.30 -25.21
N GLY A 197 7.18 18.37 -25.01
CA GLY A 197 6.94 18.94 -23.68
C GLY A 197 6.39 17.93 -22.66
N TRP A 198 5.59 16.96 -23.11
CA TRP A 198 5.09 15.89 -22.24
C TRP A 198 6.18 14.93 -21.79
N ALA A 199 7.19 14.67 -22.63
CA ALA A 199 8.31 13.82 -22.25
C ALA A 199 9.09 14.44 -21.09
N TYR A 200 9.42 15.74 -21.16
CA TYR A 200 10.06 16.46 -20.04
C TYR A 200 9.21 16.44 -18.77
N PHE A 201 7.90 16.71 -18.89
CA PHE A 201 6.99 16.71 -17.75
C PHE A 201 6.99 15.34 -17.05
N TRP A 202 6.78 14.24 -17.78
CA TRP A 202 6.69 12.92 -17.18
C TRP A 202 8.02 12.42 -16.64
N VAL A 203 9.14 12.66 -17.33
CA VAL A 203 10.46 12.32 -16.81
C VAL A 203 10.74 13.11 -15.52
N GLY A 204 10.47 14.41 -15.50
CA GLY A 204 10.61 15.26 -14.32
C GLY A 204 9.69 14.82 -13.17
N PHE A 205 8.42 14.52 -13.47
CA PHE A 205 7.44 14.05 -12.48
C PHE A 205 7.88 12.75 -11.83
N PHE A 206 8.24 11.72 -12.60
CA PHE A 206 8.67 10.44 -12.03
C PHE A 206 10.04 10.54 -11.33
N THR A 207 10.91 11.43 -11.79
CA THR A 207 12.18 11.76 -11.09
C THR A 207 11.89 12.32 -9.70
N LEU A 208 11.06 13.35 -9.63
CA LEU A 208 10.69 13.99 -8.36
C LEU A 208 9.90 13.05 -7.46
N ALA A 209 8.94 12.30 -8.01
CA ALA A 209 8.16 11.32 -7.27
C ALA A 209 9.07 10.25 -6.65
N THR A 210 10.04 9.73 -7.40
CA THR A 210 11.00 8.75 -6.87
C THR A 210 11.87 9.37 -5.78
N TYR A 211 12.37 10.59 -6.02
CA TYR A 211 13.20 11.33 -5.07
C TYR A 211 12.47 11.60 -3.74
N LEU A 212 11.20 12.02 -3.79
CA LEU A 212 10.38 12.29 -2.61
C LEU A 212 9.98 11.00 -1.89
N ASN A 213 9.47 10.00 -2.61
CA ASN A 213 8.97 8.75 -2.03
C ASN A 213 10.07 7.93 -1.36
N ALA A 214 11.21 7.72 -2.03
CA ALA A 214 12.31 6.91 -1.50
C ALA A 214 13.27 7.70 -0.61
N GLY A 215 13.41 9.02 -0.85
CA GLY A 215 14.34 9.87 -0.12
C GLY A 215 13.78 10.43 1.18
N TRP A 216 12.56 10.96 1.15
CA TRP A 216 11.99 11.76 2.25
C TRP A 216 10.84 11.04 2.97
N LEU A 217 9.89 10.49 2.23
CA LEU A 217 8.70 9.82 2.78
C LEU A 217 9.04 8.43 3.33
N ARG A 218 9.81 7.61 2.60
CA ARG A 218 10.35 6.31 3.06
C ARG A 218 9.28 5.41 3.72
N GLU A 219 9.42 5.16 5.02
CA GLU A 219 8.53 4.34 5.83
C GLU A 219 7.11 4.89 5.90
N GLN A 220 6.92 6.20 5.74
CA GLN A 220 5.60 6.84 5.73
C GLN A 220 4.73 6.30 4.59
N VAL A 221 5.35 5.99 3.45
CA VAL A 221 4.65 5.35 2.34
C VAL A 221 4.12 3.98 2.78
N CYS A 222 4.92 3.20 3.50
CA CYS A 222 4.56 1.86 3.94
C CYS A 222 3.56 1.85 5.11
N ILE A 223 3.62 2.84 5.99
CA ILE A 223 2.79 2.93 7.21
C ILE A 223 1.43 3.58 6.91
N TYR A 224 1.43 4.70 6.17
CA TYR A 224 0.23 5.53 6.02
C TYR A 224 -0.36 5.51 4.61
N MET A 225 0.47 5.48 3.56
CA MET A 225 -0.03 5.60 2.18
C MET A 225 -0.40 4.25 1.55
N CYS A 226 0.26 3.16 1.95
CA CYS A 226 0.13 1.86 1.33
C CYS A 226 -1.11 1.14 1.88
N PRO A 227 -2.23 1.03 1.11
CA PRO A 227 -3.43 0.34 1.60
C PRO A 227 -3.14 -1.15 1.83
N TYR A 228 -2.20 -1.71 1.06
CA TYR A 228 -1.82 -3.10 1.14
C TYR A 228 -1.27 -3.49 2.52
N ALA A 229 -0.53 -2.59 3.20
CA ALA A 229 0.00 -2.85 4.54
C ALA A 229 -1.10 -3.24 5.54
N ARG A 230 -2.26 -2.56 5.47
CA ARG A 230 -3.40 -2.80 6.36
C ARG A 230 -4.19 -4.04 5.95
N PHE A 231 -4.45 -4.22 4.66
CA PHE A 231 -5.16 -5.39 4.15
C PHE A 231 -4.43 -6.70 4.48
N GLN A 232 -3.10 -6.72 4.40
CA GLN A 232 -2.31 -7.92 4.70
C GLN A 232 -2.43 -8.38 6.15
N SER A 233 -2.53 -7.47 7.12
CA SER A 233 -2.64 -7.81 8.54
C SER A 233 -3.90 -8.63 8.84
N VAL A 234 -4.98 -8.42 8.08
CA VAL A 234 -6.25 -9.18 8.23
C VAL A 234 -6.17 -10.56 7.56
N MET A 235 -5.23 -10.75 6.63
CA MET A 235 -5.05 -12.02 5.92
C MET A 235 -4.18 -13.03 6.67
N PHE A 236 -3.51 -12.58 7.73
CA PHE A 236 -2.65 -13.43 8.52
C PHE A 236 -3.47 -14.45 9.33
N ASP A 237 -2.92 -15.64 9.44
CA ASP A 237 -3.37 -16.68 10.34
C ASP A 237 -2.21 -17.15 11.23
N LYS A 238 -2.51 -18.00 12.21
CA LYS A 238 -1.53 -18.50 13.19
C LYS A 238 -0.39 -19.33 12.61
N ASP A 239 -0.55 -19.79 11.37
CA ASP A 239 0.43 -20.59 10.66
C ASP A 239 1.13 -19.77 9.53
N THR A 240 0.82 -18.48 9.37
CA THR A 240 1.46 -17.60 8.38
C THR A 240 2.91 -17.36 8.81
N LEU A 241 3.86 -17.51 7.88
CA LEU A 241 5.27 -17.30 8.19
C LEU A 241 5.56 -15.80 8.34
N ILE A 242 5.81 -15.39 9.58
CA ILE A 242 6.11 -14.00 9.97
C ILE A 242 7.48 -13.93 10.63
N ILE A 243 8.06 -12.74 10.70
CA ILE A 243 9.27 -12.52 11.50
C ILE A 243 8.85 -12.25 12.93
N SER A 244 9.41 -13.00 13.87
CA SER A 244 9.07 -12.86 15.28
C SER A 244 10.27 -13.13 16.17
N TYR A 245 10.22 -12.51 17.35
CA TYR A 245 11.13 -12.74 18.46
C TYR A 245 10.62 -13.90 19.33
N ASP A 246 11.52 -14.80 19.70
CA ASP A 246 11.22 -15.93 20.58
C ASP A 246 11.28 -15.48 22.05
N GLN A 247 10.13 -15.12 22.61
CA GLN A 247 10.04 -14.63 23.99
C GLN A 247 10.45 -15.68 25.01
N ASN A 248 10.08 -16.96 24.81
CA ASN A 248 10.40 -18.05 25.74
C ASN A 248 11.91 -18.29 25.85
N ARG A 249 12.64 -18.01 24.77
CA ARG A 249 14.10 -18.14 24.73
C ARG A 249 14.82 -16.85 25.13
N GLY A 250 14.26 -15.70 24.77
CA GLY A 250 14.93 -14.42 24.88
C GLY A 250 14.76 -13.70 26.22
N GLU A 251 13.62 -13.87 26.89
CA GLU A 251 13.29 -13.21 28.16
C GLU A 251 13.66 -14.10 29.37
N ALA A 252 14.06 -13.58 30.53
CA ALA A 252 14.27 -12.18 30.93
C ALA A 252 15.59 -11.61 30.36
N ARG A 253 15.50 -10.57 29.53
CA ARG A 253 16.67 -10.01 28.82
C ARG A 253 17.56 -9.13 29.70
N GLY A 254 18.86 -9.08 29.41
CA GLY A 254 19.77 -8.17 30.10
C GLY A 254 21.23 -8.21 29.61
N PRO A 255 22.00 -7.14 29.85
CA PRO A 255 23.40 -7.06 29.45
C PRO A 255 24.27 -8.04 30.24
N ARG A 256 25.25 -8.66 29.57
CA ARG A 256 26.19 -9.60 30.20
C ARG A 256 27.51 -9.69 29.44
N LYS A 257 28.55 -10.21 30.13
CA LYS A 257 29.82 -10.60 29.50
C LYS A 257 29.63 -11.89 28.70
N LYS A 258 30.51 -12.13 27.72
CA LYS A 258 30.45 -13.31 26.86
C LYS A 258 30.64 -14.61 27.64
N GLU A 259 31.50 -14.58 28.64
CA GLU A 259 31.88 -15.75 29.45
C GLU A 259 30.89 -16.05 30.58
N ALA A 260 29.89 -15.17 30.81
CA ALA A 260 28.90 -15.37 31.86
C ALA A 260 27.85 -16.39 31.43
N ASP A 261 27.53 -17.33 32.33
CA ASP A 261 26.43 -18.28 32.14
C ASP A 261 25.07 -17.56 32.29
N PRO A 262 24.25 -17.45 31.22
CA PRO A 262 22.95 -16.79 31.28
C PRO A 262 21.99 -17.46 32.25
N GLN A 263 22.00 -18.80 32.32
CA GLN A 263 21.07 -19.55 33.17
C GLN A 263 21.36 -19.31 34.66
N ALA A 264 22.65 -19.27 35.02
CA ALA A 264 23.07 -18.92 36.38
C ALA A 264 22.66 -17.50 36.80
N LEU A 265 22.49 -16.59 35.84
CA LEU A 265 22.04 -15.21 36.07
C LEU A 265 20.52 -15.03 35.95
N GLY A 266 19.77 -16.08 35.62
CA GLY A 266 18.33 -15.99 35.37
C GLY A 266 17.98 -15.17 34.12
N LEU A 267 18.90 -15.08 33.15
CA LEU A 267 18.74 -14.29 31.93
C LEU A 267 18.47 -15.20 30.72
N GLY A 268 17.62 -14.73 29.81
CA GLY A 268 17.39 -15.35 28.50
C GLY A 268 18.48 -15.02 27.48
N ASP A 269 18.37 -15.53 26.25
CA ASP A 269 19.37 -15.37 25.19
C ASP A 269 19.49 -13.94 24.65
N CYS A 270 18.49 -13.08 24.90
CA CYS A 270 18.53 -11.68 24.49
C CYS A 270 19.43 -10.86 25.43
N ILE A 271 20.49 -10.27 24.88
CA ILE A 271 21.44 -9.43 25.62
C ILE A 271 21.06 -7.93 25.67
N ASP A 272 19.82 -7.59 25.28
CA ASP A 272 19.30 -6.22 25.26
C ASP A 272 20.13 -5.19 24.44
N CYS A 273 20.82 -5.63 23.38
CA CYS A 273 21.73 -4.77 22.61
C CYS A 273 21.06 -3.75 21.68
N THR A 274 19.74 -3.82 21.49
CA THR A 274 18.93 -2.98 20.55
C THR A 274 19.34 -3.03 19.07
N MET A 275 20.24 -3.93 18.66
CA MET A 275 20.71 -4.00 17.26
C MET A 275 19.57 -4.28 16.28
N CYS A 276 18.56 -5.07 16.67
CA CYS A 276 17.35 -5.34 15.89
C CYS A 276 16.55 -4.06 15.58
N VAL A 277 16.46 -3.13 16.54
CA VAL A 277 15.79 -1.83 16.39
C VAL A 277 16.60 -0.92 15.46
N GLN A 278 17.93 -0.86 15.67
CA GLN A 278 18.82 0.02 14.91
C GLN A 278 18.88 -0.30 13.40
N VAL A 279 18.64 -1.55 13.01
CA VAL A 279 18.64 -1.96 11.58
C VAL A 279 17.25 -1.92 10.94
N CYS A 280 16.20 -1.70 11.73
CA CYS A 280 14.82 -1.70 11.27
C CYS A 280 14.54 -0.44 10.43
N PRO A 281 14.12 -0.58 9.16
CA PRO A 281 13.82 0.58 8.32
C PRO A 281 12.56 1.33 8.74
N THR A 282 11.68 0.72 9.55
CA THR A 282 10.45 1.33 10.07
C THR A 282 10.56 1.70 11.55
N GLY A 283 11.73 1.48 12.17
CA GLY A 283 12.01 1.95 13.53
C GLY A 283 11.33 1.16 14.66
N ILE A 284 10.67 0.05 14.35
CA ILE A 284 9.99 -0.78 15.35
C ILE A 284 10.95 -1.64 16.19
N ASP A 285 10.51 -1.97 17.40
CA ASP A 285 11.13 -3.00 18.24
C ASP A 285 10.38 -4.33 18.12
N ILE A 286 11.00 -5.27 17.40
CA ILE A 286 10.45 -6.62 17.14
C ILE A 286 10.25 -7.46 18.41
N ARG A 287 10.81 -7.03 19.55
CA ARG A 287 10.62 -7.71 20.84
C ARG A 287 9.24 -7.46 21.42
N ASP A 288 8.56 -6.40 20.98
CA ASP A 288 7.24 -5.99 21.45
C ASP A 288 6.12 -6.79 20.76
N GLY A 289 6.49 -7.72 19.85
CA GLY A 289 5.56 -8.61 19.16
C GLY A 289 5.31 -8.21 17.71
N LEU A 290 4.17 -8.65 17.17
CA LEU A 290 3.80 -8.39 15.79
C LEU A 290 3.21 -6.99 15.65
N GLN A 291 3.85 -6.15 14.82
CA GLN A 291 3.48 -4.76 14.57
C GLN A 291 3.13 -4.55 13.09
N VAL A 292 2.14 -3.71 12.80
CA VAL A 292 1.59 -3.50 11.45
C VAL A 292 2.62 -2.82 10.53
N GLU A 293 3.55 -2.08 11.10
CA GLU A 293 4.65 -1.40 10.43
C GLU A 293 5.71 -2.37 9.92
N CYS A 294 5.76 -3.61 10.44
CA CYS A 294 6.76 -4.60 10.04
C CYS A 294 6.59 -4.99 8.56
N ILE A 295 7.53 -4.57 7.72
CA ILE A 295 7.56 -4.92 6.29
C ILE A 295 8.17 -6.30 6.00
N SER A 296 8.42 -7.10 7.04
CA SER A 296 9.00 -8.45 6.94
C SER A 296 10.29 -8.55 6.12
N CYS A 297 11.21 -7.58 6.29
CA CYS A 297 12.46 -7.49 5.52
C CYS A 297 13.67 -8.24 6.10
N ALA A 298 13.48 -8.92 7.25
CA ALA A 298 14.47 -9.73 7.96
C ALA A 298 15.80 -9.05 8.36
N ALA A 299 15.86 -7.71 8.33
CA ALA A 299 17.04 -6.97 8.78
C ALA A 299 17.39 -7.28 10.25
N CYS A 300 16.37 -7.36 11.10
CA CYS A 300 16.50 -7.70 12.51
C CYS A 300 17.01 -9.14 12.73
N VAL A 301 16.65 -10.09 11.87
CA VAL A 301 17.14 -11.49 11.91
C VAL A 301 18.64 -11.52 11.66
N ASP A 302 19.09 -10.97 10.53
CA ASP A 302 20.51 -10.92 10.16
C ASP A 302 21.37 -10.22 11.23
N ALA A 303 20.86 -9.11 11.80
CA ALA A 303 21.57 -8.37 12.83
C ALA A 303 21.62 -9.11 14.17
N CYS A 304 20.53 -9.78 14.55
CA CYS A 304 20.47 -10.56 15.79
C CYS A 304 21.36 -11.79 15.71
N ASP A 305 21.34 -12.53 14.60
CA ASP A 305 22.21 -13.69 14.39
C ASP A 305 23.68 -13.32 14.46
N THR A 306 24.07 -12.13 13.95
CA THR A 306 25.44 -11.61 14.09
C THR A 306 25.82 -11.39 15.57
N VAL A 307 24.87 -11.04 16.43
CA VAL A 307 25.09 -10.89 17.88
C VAL A 307 25.14 -12.26 18.55
N MET A 308 24.24 -13.18 18.20
CA MET A 308 24.23 -14.56 18.71
C MET A 308 25.55 -15.26 18.41
N ASP A 309 26.07 -15.14 17.18
CA ASP A 309 27.37 -15.68 16.78
C ASP A 309 28.52 -15.12 17.64
N LYS A 310 28.48 -13.83 18.00
CA LYS A 310 29.52 -13.21 18.83
C LYS A 310 29.47 -13.72 20.27
N MET A 311 28.27 -13.99 20.78
CA MET A 311 28.03 -14.53 22.12
C MET A 311 28.16 -16.05 22.19
N ASP A 312 28.35 -16.73 21.05
CA ASP A 312 28.37 -18.20 20.93
C ASP A 312 27.03 -18.84 21.32
N TYR A 313 25.92 -18.18 20.97
CA TYR A 313 24.56 -18.70 21.16
C TYR A 313 23.97 -19.24 19.86
N PRO A 314 23.02 -20.19 19.94
CA PRO A 314 22.32 -20.66 18.75
C PRO A 314 21.67 -19.49 17.98
N ARG A 315 21.69 -19.54 16.65
CA ARG A 315 20.98 -18.54 15.83
C ARG A 315 19.46 -18.64 15.99
N GLY A 316 18.74 -17.67 15.43
CA GLY A 316 17.27 -17.73 15.31
C GLY A 316 16.52 -17.30 16.57
N LEU A 317 17.10 -16.43 17.40
CA LEU A 317 16.37 -15.74 18.46
C LEU A 317 15.27 -14.83 17.88
N ILE A 318 15.57 -14.18 16.76
CA ILE A 318 14.58 -13.59 15.85
C ILE A 318 14.63 -14.39 14.55
N ARG A 319 13.49 -14.89 14.08
CA ARG A 319 13.45 -15.76 12.89
C ARG A 319 12.12 -15.66 12.15
N TYR A 320 12.10 -16.17 10.91
CA TYR A 320 10.84 -16.52 10.27
C TYR A 320 10.24 -17.72 10.99
N THR A 321 9.05 -17.55 11.54
CA THR A 321 8.33 -18.57 12.31
C THR A 321 6.84 -18.31 12.23
N THR A 322 6.04 -19.12 12.91
CA THR A 322 4.59 -18.96 13.00
C THR A 322 4.18 -18.85 14.45
N GLU A 323 3.00 -18.30 14.71
CA GLU A 323 2.45 -18.18 16.07
C GLU A 323 2.28 -19.56 16.72
N HIS A 324 1.85 -20.56 15.95
CA HIS A 324 1.81 -21.95 16.43
C HIS A 324 3.20 -22.45 16.84
N ASN A 325 4.23 -22.23 16.03
CA ASN A 325 5.58 -22.69 16.38
C ASN A 325 6.12 -22.01 17.65
N LEU A 326 5.89 -20.70 17.81
CA LEU A 326 6.28 -19.95 19.00
C LEU A 326 5.56 -20.41 20.27
N SER A 327 4.29 -20.83 20.15
CA SER A 327 3.51 -21.40 21.26
C SER A 327 3.78 -22.89 21.49
N GLY A 328 4.81 -23.46 20.85
CA GLY A 328 5.18 -24.88 20.98
C GLY A 328 4.29 -25.86 20.21
N GLN A 329 3.35 -25.36 19.42
CA GLN A 329 2.48 -26.16 18.55
C GLN A 329 3.15 -26.44 17.20
N ARG A 330 2.72 -27.51 16.53
CA ARG A 330 3.22 -27.85 15.20
C ARG A 330 2.52 -27.03 14.12
N THR A 331 3.29 -26.28 13.35
CA THR A 331 2.80 -25.56 12.18
C THR A 331 2.30 -26.52 11.11
N ARG A 332 1.09 -26.28 10.60
CA ARG A 332 0.57 -26.98 9.41
C ARG A 332 0.84 -26.12 8.18
N THR A 333 1.88 -26.44 7.43
CA THR A 333 2.23 -25.70 6.21
C THR A 333 1.19 -25.88 5.10
N LEU A 334 0.69 -27.10 4.90
CA LEU A 334 -0.39 -27.41 3.95
C LEU A 334 -1.76 -27.34 4.64
N ARG A 335 -2.36 -26.14 4.61
CA ARG A 335 -3.71 -25.88 5.14
C ARG A 335 -4.78 -26.02 4.06
N PRO A 336 -5.99 -26.53 4.39
CA PRO A 336 -7.10 -26.61 3.42
C PRO A 336 -7.40 -25.27 2.73
N ARG A 337 -7.35 -24.16 3.48
CA ARG A 337 -7.56 -22.80 2.95
C ARG A 337 -6.47 -22.41 1.94
N LEU A 338 -5.20 -22.69 2.26
CA LEU A 338 -4.07 -22.39 1.38
C LEU A 338 -4.12 -23.24 0.10
N ILE A 339 -4.50 -24.52 0.22
CA ILE A 339 -4.71 -25.42 -0.92
C ILE A 339 -5.85 -24.87 -1.79
N GLY A 340 -6.96 -24.42 -1.21
CA GLY A 340 -8.06 -23.78 -1.94
C GLY A 340 -7.58 -22.57 -2.75
N TYR A 341 -6.80 -21.66 -2.14
CA TYR A 341 -6.22 -20.52 -2.85
C TYR A 341 -5.24 -20.94 -3.96
N ALA A 342 -4.40 -21.96 -3.71
CA ALA A 342 -3.49 -22.49 -4.72
C ALA A 342 -4.25 -23.08 -5.93
N LEU A 343 -5.30 -23.86 -5.68
CA LEU A 343 -6.12 -24.46 -6.74
C LEU A 343 -6.82 -23.39 -7.59
N VAL A 344 -7.40 -22.37 -6.95
CA VAL A 344 -8.02 -21.25 -7.66
C VAL A 344 -6.98 -20.48 -8.49
N LEU A 345 -5.80 -20.20 -7.92
CA LEU A 345 -4.72 -19.53 -8.64
C LEU A 345 -4.25 -20.34 -9.85
N LEU A 346 -4.06 -21.66 -9.68
CA LEU A 346 -3.70 -22.56 -10.78
C LEU A 346 -4.79 -22.63 -11.86
N LEU A 347 -6.06 -22.66 -11.47
CA LEU A 347 -7.18 -22.60 -12.40
C LEU A 347 -7.16 -21.29 -13.21
N MET A 348 -6.97 -20.15 -12.55
CA MET A 348 -6.91 -18.84 -13.22
C MET A 348 -5.72 -18.74 -14.17
N ILE A 349 -4.54 -19.24 -13.76
CA ILE A 349 -3.36 -19.33 -14.63
C ILE A 349 -3.66 -20.23 -15.85
N GLY A 350 -4.27 -21.40 -15.62
CA GLY A 350 -4.65 -22.32 -16.70
C GLY A 350 -5.65 -21.71 -17.67
N LEU A 351 -6.68 -21.02 -17.18
CA LEU A 351 -7.65 -20.30 -18.00
C LEU A 351 -7.02 -19.16 -18.80
N LEU A 352 -6.07 -18.42 -18.20
CA LEU A 352 -5.33 -17.36 -18.87
C LEU A 352 -4.43 -17.91 -19.98
N ILE A 353 -3.71 -19.01 -19.73
CA ILE A 353 -2.87 -19.69 -20.73
C ILE A 353 -3.76 -20.21 -21.87
N ALA A 354 -4.89 -20.84 -21.54
CA ALA A 354 -5.84 -21.31 -22.54
C ALA A 354 -6.39 -20.16 -23.38
N ALA A 355 -6.81 -19.04 -22.76
CA ALA A 355 -7.27 -17.85 -23.45
C ALA A 355 -6.19 -17.25 -24.37
N PHE A 356 -4.93 -17.26 -23.93
CA PHE A 356 -3.80 -16.83 -24.75
C PHE A 356 -3.57 -17.75 -25.96
N CYS A 357 -3.62 -19.07 -25.76
CA CYS A 357 -3.42 -20.04 -26.83
C CYS A 357 -4.59 -20.11 -27.82
N MET A 358 -5.81 -19.84 -27.37
CA MET A 358 -7.03 -19.81 -28.18
C MET A 358 -7.28 -18.45 -28.83
N ARG A 359 -6.39 -17.47 -28.60
CA ARG A 359 -6.49 -16.13 -29.17
C ARG A 359 -6.42 -16.22 -30.70
N GLY A 360 -7.44 -15.68 -31.36
CA GLY A 360 -7.43 -15.53 -32.82
C GLY A 360 -6.28 -14.63 -33.26
N LEU A 361 -5.40 -15.16 -34.12
CA LEU A 361 -4.24 -14.46 -34.66
C LEU A 361 -4.59 -13.55 -35.86
N VAL A 362 -5.85 -13.55 -36.28
CA VAL A 362 -6.34 -12.75 -37.41
C VAL A 362 -7.55 -11.96 -36.96
N GLY A 363 -7.55 -10.66 -37.22
CA GLY A 363 -8.70 -9.79 -37.03
C GLY A 363 -9.21 -9.25 -38.37
N LEU A 364 -10.52 -9.28 -38.57
CA LEU A 364 -11.18 -8.73 -39.76
C LEU A 364 -12.24 -7.72 -39.34
N GLU A 365 -12.11 -6.49 -39.82
CA GLU A 365 -13.11 -5.43 -39.64
C GLU A 365 -13.60 -4.97 -41.02
N VAL A 366 -14.91 -4.99 -41.22
CA VAL A 366 -15.54 -4.58 -42.47
C VAL A 366 -16.47 -3.42 -42.19
N SER A 367 -16.22 -2.28 -42.83
CA SER A 367 -17.08 -1.10 -42.74
C SER A 367 -17.59 -0.72 -44.12
N LYS A 368 -18.89 -0.42 -44.22
CA LYS A 368 -19.47 0.07 -45.47
C LYS A 368 -19.12 1.55 -45.64
N ASP A 369 -18.71 1.93 -46.84
CA ASP A 369 -18.56 3.35 -47.18
C ASP A 369 -19.93 4.07 -47.06
N ARG A 370 -19.89 5.34 -46.66
CA ARG A 370 -21.08 6.18 -46.46
C ARG A 370 -21.76 6.55 -47.77
N MET A 371 -21.09 6.38 -48.91
CA MET A 371 -21.69 6.62 -50.21
C MET A 371 -22.84 5.64 -50.49
N LEU A 372 -23.89 6.16 -51.12
CA LEU A 372 -24.95 5.36 -51.70
C LEU A 372 -24.37 4.43 -52.77
N PHE A 373 -25.10 3.34 -53.04
CA PHE A 373 -24.71 2.38 -54.07
C PHE A 373 -24.58 3.07 -55.44
N ARG A 374 -23.68 2.57 -56.28
CA ARG A 374 -23.50 3.03 -57.66
C ARG A 374 -23.96 1.93 -58.61
N GLU A 375 -24.56 2.29 -59.73
CA GLU A 375 -24.80 1.33 -60.81
C GLU A 375 -23.62 1.38 -61.78
N ASN A 376 -23.13 0.20 -62.19
CA ASN A 376 -22.07 0.11 -63.18
C ASN A 376 -22.63 -0.01 -64.61
N ALA A 377 -21.74 -0.01 -65.61
CA ALA A 377 -22.13 -0.08 -67.02
C ALA A 377 -22.90 -1.38 -67.39
N GLU A 378 -22.81 -2.42 -66.57
CA GLU A 378 -23.54 -3.69 -66.72
C GLU A 378 -24.90 -3.70 -65.98
N GLY A 379 -25.32 -2.56 -65.42
CA GLY A 379 -26.57 -2.44 -64.65
C GLY A 379 -26.53 -3.13 -63.29
N ARG A 380 -25.33 -3.43 -62.76
CA ARG A 380 -25.14 -4.07 -61.45
C ARG A 380 -24.98 -3.02 -60.37
N ILE A 381 -25.45 -3.35 -59.16
CA ILE A 381 -25.36 -2.49 -57.98
C ILE A 381 -24.00 -2.71 -57.31
N GLU A 382 -23.18 -1.67 -57.26
CA GLU A 382 -21.87 -1.62 -56.63
C GLU A 382 -21.93 -0.94 -55.27
N ASN A 383 -21.39 -1.60 -54.24
CA ASN A 383 -21.15 -1.00 -52.93
C ASN A 383 -19.66 -1.10 -52.59
N VAL A 384 -19.13 -0.03 -52.00
CA VAL A 384 -17.73 0.02 -51.54
C VAL A 384 -17.70 -0.30 -50.05
N TYR A 385 -16.80 -1.21 -49.69
CA TYR A 385 -16.54 -1.60 -48.31
C TYR A 385 -15.06 -1.42 -48.03
N THR A 386 -14.73 -0.81 -46.90
CA THR A 386 -13.37 -0.77 -46.38
C THR A 386 -13.16 -2.01 -45.52
N VAL A 387 -12.27 -2.88 -45.99
CA VAL A 387 -11.87 -4.09 -45.28
C VAL A 387 -10.52 -3.84 -44.63
N LYS A 388 -10.45 -4.08 -43.33
CA LYS A 388 -9.26 -3.91 -42.52
C LYS A 388 -8.87 -5.27 -41.97
N VAL A 389 -7.74 -5.79 -42.44
CA VAL A 389 -7.19 -7.08 -42.02
C VAL A 389 -6.02 -6.82 -41.07
N MET A 390 -6.06 -7.44 -39.91
CA MET A 390 -5.06 -7.32 -38.86
C MET A 390 -4.35 -8.66 -38.69
N ASN A 391 -3.05 -8.70 -39.00
CA ASN A 391 -2.21 -9.86 -38.76
C ASN A 391 -1.59 -9.75 -37.36
N LYS A 392 -2.04 -10.57 -36.42
CA LYS A 392 -1.53 -10.61 -35.05
C LYS A 392 -0.44 -11.67 -34.86
N ASP A 393 -0.11 -12.43 -35.91
CA ASP A 393 0.96 -13.41 -35.90
C ASP A 393 2.33 -12.74 -36.10
N GLN A 394 3.38 -13.52 -35.91
CA GLN A 394 4.79 -13.12 -36.09
C GLN A 394 5.32 -13.45 -37.50
N VAL A 395 4.43 -13.88 -38.39
CA VAL A 395 4.75 -14.28 -39.76
C VAL A 395 3.85 -13.52 -40.71
N ASP A 396 4.36 -13.16 -41.87
CA ASP A 396 3.59 -12.53 -42.95
C ASP A 396 2.55 -13.53 -43.48
N HIS A 397 1.33 -13.04 -43.70
CA HIS A 397 0.23 -13.87 -44.19
C HIS A 397 -0.42 -13.24 -45.42
N ASP A 398 -0.73 -14.09 -46.39
CA ASP A 398 -1.54 -13.73 -47.54
C ASP A 398 -2.99 -14.16 -47.30
N TYR A 399 -3.90 -13.17 -47.27
CA TYR A 399 -5.31 -13.40 -47.03
C TYR A 399 -6.11 -13.29 -48.33
N VAL A 400 -7.01 -14.25 -48.55
CA VAL A 400 -7.97 -14.23 -49.68
C VAL A 400 -9.31 -13.70 -49.17
N LEU A 401 -9.81 -12.64 -49.81
CA LEU A 401 -11.12 -12.08 -49.50
C LEU A 401 -12.23 -12.77 -50.30
N GLU A 402 -13.20 -13.33 -49.58
CA GLU A 402 -14.40 -13.92 -50.16
C GLU A 402 -15.64 -13.42 -49.42
N ALA A 403 -16.73 -13.21 -50.15
CA ALA A 403 -18.02 -12.84 -49.60
C ALA A 403 -19.11 -13.76 -50.15
N SER A 404 -20.00 -14.22 -49.26
CA SER A 404 -21.11 -15.13 -49.58
C SER A 404 -22.42 -14.55 -49.05
N GLY A 405 -23.56 -14.91 -49.66
CA GLY A 405 -24.91 -14.55 -49.16
C GLY A 405 -25.81 -13.86 -50.18
N LEU A 406 -25.28 -13.41 -51.33
CA LEU A 406 -26.04 -12.94 -52.48
C LEU A 406 -25.66 -13.77 -53.72
N PRO A 407 -26.64 -14.20 -54.54
CA PRO A 407 -26.34 -14.89 -55.78
C PRO A 407 -25.58 -13.96 -56.74
N ASP A 408 -24.53 -14.50 -57.37
CA ASP A 408 -23.66 -13.80 -58.31
C ASP A 408 -23.00 -12.52 -57.74
N LEU A 409 -22.55 -12.54 -56.48
CA LEU A 409 -21.76 -11.46 -55.90
C LEU A 409 -20.31 -11.51 -56.44
N LYS A 410 -19.84 -10.42 -57.06
CA LYS A 410 -18.48 -10.34 -57.61
C LYS A 410 -17.65 -9.25 -56.95
N LEU A 411 -16.44 -9.59 -56.50
CA LEU A 411 -15.44 -8.62 -56.06
C LEU A 411 -14.82 -7.96 -57.29
N GLN A 412 -14.84 -6.63 -57.31
CA GLN A 412 -14.16 -5.81 -58.30
C GLN A 412 -12.82 -5.34 -57.69
N GLY A 413 -11.71 -5.90 -58.17
CA GLY A 413 -10.36 -5.55 -57.73
C GLY A 413 -9.51 -6.74 -57.24
N ARG A 414 -8.52 -6.46 -56.39
CA ARG A 414 -7.56 -7.44 -55.88
C ARG A 414 -8.22 -8.32 -54.80
N ARG A 415 -8.17 -9.64 -55.00
CA ARG A 415 -8.73 -10.65 -54.09
C ARG A 415 -7.79 -11.03 -52.95
N GLU A 416 -6.49 -10.92 -53.18
CA GLU A 416 -5.44 -11.31 -52.25
C GLU A 416 -4.78 -10.08 -51.63
N ILE A 417 -4.64 -10.09 -50.32
CA ILE A 417 -4.00 -9.04 -49.54
C ILE A 417 -2.87 -9.65 -48.73
N ASN A 418 -1.65 -9.22 -49.00
CA ASN A 418 -0.50 -9.48 -48.14
C ASN A 418 -0.56 -8.56 -46.92
N VAL A 419 -0.45 -9.15 -45.72
CA VAL A 419 -0.42 -8.40 -44.46
C VAL A 419 0.81 -8.84 -43.68
N PRO A 420 1.81 -7.96 -43.54
CA PRO A 420 3.02 -8.26 -42.77
C PRO A 420 2.71 -8.59 -41.31
N ALA A 421 3.63 -9.31 -40.67
CA ALA A 421 3.53 -9.67 -39.26
C ALA A 421 3.29 -8.43 -38.36
N GLY A 422 2.27 -8.48 -37.49
CA GLY A 422 1.94 -7.38 -36.57
C GLY A 422 1.33 -6.12 -37.20
N GLU A 423 1.07 -6.12 -38.52
CA GLU A 423 0.54 -4.97 -39.25
C GLU A 423 -0.97 -5.05 -39.52
N ILE A 424 -1.50 -3.91 -39.98
CA ILE A 424 -2.84 -3.80 -40.54
C ILE A 424 -2.73 -3.36 -41.98
N THR A 425 -3.36 -4.09 -42.88
CA THR A 425 -3.60 -3.61 -44.23
C THR A 425 -5.07 -3.23 -44.37
N THR A 426 -5.31 -2.00 -44.83
CA THR A 426 -6.66 -1.52 -45.16
C THR A 426 -6.82 -1.51 -46.67
N SER A 427 -7.86 -2.16 -47.17
CA SER A 427 -8.15 -2.25 -48.60
C SER A 427 -9.61 -1.89 -48.86
N ALA A 428 -9.84 -0.98 -49.80
CA ALA A 428 -11.18 -0.68 -50.30
C ALA A 428 -11.59 -1.75 -51.32
N CYS A 429 -12.60 -2.53 -50.97
CA CYS A 429 -13.14 -3.61 -51.78
C CYS A 429 -14.50 -3.21 -52.34
N ARG A 430 -14.67 -3.33 -53.65
CA ARG A 430 -15.95 -3.03 -54.29
C ARG A 430 -16.66 -4.32 -54.63
N TRP A 431 -17.87 -4.50 -54.12
CA TRP A 431 -18.67 -5.68 -54.39
C TRP A 431 -19.85 -5.30 -55.28
N SER A 432 -20.03 -6.07 -56.37
CA SER A 432 -21.12 -5.87 -57.34
C SER A 432 -22.10 -7.03 -57.27
N SER A 433 -23.39 -6.72 -57.10
CA SER A 433 -24.48 -7.69 -57.15
C SER A 433 -25.44 -7.37 -58.29
N PRO A 434 -26.15 -8.36 -58.86
CA PRO A 434 -27.21 -8.09 -59.83
C PRO A 434 -28.24 -7.12 -59.23
N ALA A 435 -28.74 -6.18 -60.03
CA ALA A 435 -29.89 -5.39 -59.62
C ALA A 435 -31.07 -6.37 -59.42
N ARG A 436 -31.67 -6.40 -58.22
CA ARG A 436 -32.87 -7.22 -58.00
C ARG A 436 -33.94 -6.79 -59.01
N PRO A 437 -34.64 -7.73 -59.67
CA PRO A 437 -35.86 -7.38 -60.41
C PRO A 437 -36.83 -6.69 -59.43
N LYS A 438 -37.53 -5.64 -59.90
CA LYS A 438 -38.51 -4.85 -59.14
C LYS A 438 -39.67 -5.72 -58.67
N SER A 439 -39.47 -6.55 -57.63
CA SER A 439 -40.51 -7.32 -56.97
C SER A 439 -40.02 -7.72 -55.57
N SER A 440 -40.82 -7.38 -54.56
CA SER A 440 -40.64 -7.56 -53.11
C SER A 440 -39.67 -6.59 -52.39
N ARG A 441 -40.26 -5.49 -51.89
CA ARG A 441 -39.73 -4.79 -50.71
C ARG A 441 -39.91 -5.71 -49.49
N HIS A 442 -38.88 -5.73 -48.64
CA HIS A 442 -38.77 -6.47 -47.37
C HIS A 442 -38.62 -7.99 -47.49
N THR A 443 -37.37 -8.45 -47.56
CA THR A 443 -37.00 -9.78 -47.05
C THR A 443 -36.34 -9.60 -45.69
N ALA A 444 -37.14 -9.69 -44.63
CA ALA A 444 -36.60 -10.01 -43.31
C ALA A 444 -36.05 -11.43 -43.37
N MET A 445 -34.80 -11.62 -42.94
CA MET A 445 -34.12 -12.91 -42.90
C MET A 445 -34.75 -13.76 -41.78
N LYS A 446 -35.81 -14.53 -42.09
CA LYS A 446 -36.34 -15.58 -41.21
C LYS A 446 -35.63 -16.89 -41.54
N SER A 447 -35.01 -17.50 -40.53
CA SER A 447 -34.45 -18.85 -40.57
C SER A 447 -35.54 -19.92 -40.43
N PRO A 448 -35.56 -20.96 -41.26
CA PRO A 448 -36.12 -22.25 -40.89
C PRO A 448 -34.98 -23.16 -40.40
N LEU A 449 -35.13 -23.71 -39.19
CA LEU A 449 -34.44 -24.95 -38.80
C LEU A 449 -34.84 -26.07 -39.78
N PRO A 450 -33.98 -27.09 -39.94
CA PRO A 450 -34.50 -28.42 -39.65
C PRO A 450 -33.57 -29.26 -38.78
N SER A 451 -34.22 -29.99 -37.87
CA SER A 451 -33.75 -31.20 -37.22
C SER A 451 -33.67 -32.36 -38.23
N ARG A 452 -32.56 -33.10 -38.24
CA ARG A 452 -32.51 -34.58 -38.11
C ARG A 452 -31.12 -35.16 -38.44
N THR A 453 -30.72 -36.00 -37.50
CA THR A 453 -29.80 -37.14 -37.49
C THR A 453 -29.62 -37.86 -38.83
N SER A 454 -28.37 -38.14 -39.22
CA SER A 454 -27.96 -39.48 -39.67
C SER A 454 -26.43 -39.66 -39.63
N THR A 455 -26.06 -40.87 -39.27
CA THR A 455 -24.72 -41.41 -39.03
C THR A 455 -24.15 -41.98 -40.33
N ALA A 456 -22.88 -41.73 -40.66
CA ALA A 456 -21.97 -42.73 -41.25
C ALA A 456 -20.57 -42.16 -41.58
N THR A 457 -19.59 -42.89 -41.06
CA THR A 457 -18.16 -43.02 -41.37
C THR A 457 -17.77 -42.88 -42.84
N HIS A 458 -16.70 -42.13 -43.13
CA HIS A 458 -15.55 -42.63 -43.90
C HIS A 458 -14.30 -41.75 -43.74
N MET A 459 -13.16 -42.43 -43.66
CA MET A 459 -11.81 -41.95 -43.41
C MET A 459 -11.11 -41.62 -44.74
N SER A 460 -10.50 -40.43 -44.87
CA SER A 460 -9.30 -40.19 -45.69
C SER A 460 -8.75 -38.77 -45.45
N THR A 461 -7.45 -38.70 -45.16
CA THR A 461 -6.62 -37.48 -45.18
C THR A 461 -6.31 -37.11 -46.64
N PRO A 462 -6.17 -35.82 -47.01
CA PRO A 462 -4.83 -35.18 -46.91
C PRO A 462 -4.79 -33.65 -46.69
N LYS A 463 -3.63 -33.19 -46.19
CA LYS A 463 -3.02 -31.84 -46.30
C LYS A 463 -3.87 -30.63 -45.90
N ALA A 464 -3.66 -30.19 -44.65
CA ALA A 464 -4.23 -28.98 -44.10
C ALA A 464 -3.60 -27.70 -44.70
N VAL A 465 -4.28 -27.10 -45.68
CA VAL A 465 -4.31 -25.64 -45.83
C VAL A 465 -5.37 -25.16 -44.83
N SER A 466 -4.95 -24.46 -43.78
CA SER A 466 -5.87 -23.96 -42.75
C SER A 466 -6.67 -22.77 -43.28
N SER A 467 -7.68 -23.03 -44.11
CA SER A 467 -8.69 -22.05 -44.50
C SER A 467 -9.67 -21.86 -43.34
N ALA A 468 -9.40 -20.88 -42.49
CA ALA A 468 -10.31 -20.47 -41.42
C ALA A 468 -11.48 -19.64 -42.01
N HIS A 469 -12.61 -20.29 -42.28
CA HIS A 469 -13.85 -19.60 -42.65
C HIS A 469 -14.46 -18.92 -41.41
N LEU A 470 -14.21 -17.63 -41.23
CA LEU A 470 -14.80 -16.83 -40.15
C LEU A 470 -16.22 -16.37 -40.54
N PHE A 471 -17.25 -17.11 -40.15
CA PHE A 471 -18.65 -16.68 -40.30
C PHE A 471 -19.00 -15.63 -39.24
N VAL A 472 -18.96 -14.34 -39.60
CA VAL A 472 -19.45 -13.25 -38.74
C VAL A 472 -20.92 -12.98 -39.06
N LYS A 473 -21.80 -13.34 -38.13
CA LYS A 473 -23.23 -13.02 -38.17
C LYS A 473 -23.40 -11.55 -37.78
N SER A 474 -23.56 -10.65 -38.75
CA SER A 474 -23.74 -9.22 -38.45
C SER A 474 -25.16 -8.94 -37.95
N THR A 475 -25.32 -8.74 -36.65
CA THR A 475 -26.51 -8.07 -36.11
C THR A 475 -26.34 -6.59 -36.41
N VAL A 476 -27.05 -6.09 -37.43
CA VAL A 476 -27.02 -4.67 -37.83
C VAL A 476 -27.68 -3.86 -36.72
N MET A 477 -26.89 -3.18 -35.90
CA MET A 477 -27.39 -2.08 -35.07
C MET A 477 -27.48 -0.81 -35.93
N PRO A 478 -28.50 0.04 -35.72
CA PRO A 478 -28.65 1.28 -36.48
C PRO A 478 -27.46 2.22 -36.21
N VAL A 479 -26.90 2.74 -37.30
CA VAL A 479 -25.78 3.70 -37.29
C VAL A 479 -26.26 5.04 -36.74
N ALA A 480 -25.64 5.50 -35.67
CA ALA A 480 -25.89 6.83 -35.10
C ALA A 480 -25.47 7.92 -36.10
N THR A 481 -26.42 8.77 -36.49
CA THR A 481 -26.23 9.91 -37.37
C THR A 481 -25.64 11.13 -36.65
N ALA A 482 -24.70 11.82 -37.32
CA ALA A 482 -24.24 13.20 -37.17
C ALA A 482 -24.07 13.79 -35.75
N ALA A 483 -22.82 14.07 -35.38
CA ALA A 483 -22.41 14.71 -34.14
C ALA A 483 -23.02 16.12 -33.99
N SER A 484 -24.05 16.23 -33.15
CA SER A 484 -24.45 17.52 -32.59
C SER A 484 -23.34 18.02 -31.65
N PRO A 485 -23.20 19.33 -31.39
CA PRO A 485 -22.22 19.83 -30.44
C PRO A 485 -22.33 19.07 -29.11
N TRP A 486 -21.20 18.67 -28.54
CA TRP A 486 -21.16 17.73 -27.40
C TRP A 486 -22.07 18.14 -26.24
N TYR A 487 -22.24 19.44 -26.01
CA TYR A 487 -23.08 20.03 -24.96
C TYR A 487 -24.59 19.84 -25.18
N ARG A 488 -25.03 19.39 -26.37
CA ARG A 488 -26.44 19.03 -26.62
C ARG A 488 -26.77 17.59 -26.23
N HIS A 489 -25.76 16.77 -25.95
CA HIS A 489 -25.95 15.40 -25.48
C HIS A 489 -26.00 15.36 -23.95
N LEU A 490 -26.93 14.59 -23.38
CA LEU A 490 -27.10 14.46 -21.93
C LEU A 490 -25.92 13.74 -21.24
N TRP A 491 -25.35 12.72 -21.89
CA TRP A 491 -24.29 11.88 -21.33
C TRP A 491 -23.02 12.66 -20.90
N PRO A 492 -22.49 13.61 -21.69
CA PRO A 492 -21.42 14.50 -21.24
C PRO A 492 -21.76 15.28 -19.96
N TRP A 493 -22.98 15.80 -19.83
CA TRP A 493 -23.42 16.51 -18.62
C TRP A 493 -23.53 15.59 -17.41
N ILE A 494 -23.94 14.34 -17.58
CA ILE A 494 -23.94 13.34 -16.51
C ILE A 494 -22.51 13.09 -16.01
N ILE A 495 -21.55 12.90 -16.94
CA ILE A 495 -20.14 12.68 -16.58
C ILE A 495 -19.56 13.91 -15.86
N ILE A 496 -19.79 15.11 -16.40
CA ILE A 496 -19.35 16.37 -15.79
C ILE A 496 -19.99 16.55 -14.42
N ALA A 497 -21.29 16.24 -14.25
CA ALA A 497 -21.98 16.35 -12.98
C ALA A 497 -21.41 15.38 -11.93
N ILE A 498 -21.12 14.13 -12.30
CA ILE A 498 -20.49 13.14 -11.41
C ILE A 498 -19.09 13.63 -10.99
N LEU A 499 -18.26 14.07 -11.93
CA LEU A 499 -16.91 14.57 -11.63
C LEU A 499 -16.97 15.84 -10.77
N THR A 500 -17.84 16.79 -11.11
CA THR A 500 -18.02 18.04 -10.36
C THR A 500 -18.51 17.75 -8.95
N CYS A 501 -19.50 16.86 -8.79
CA CYS A 501 -19.99 16.43 -7.49
C CYS A 501 -18.88 15.75 -6.68
N SER A 502 -18.08 14.87 -7.30
CA SER A 502 -16.95 14.23 -6.62
C SER A 502 -15.92 15.26 -6.14
N VAL A 503 -15.58 16.25 -6.96
CA VAL A 503 -14.62 17.32 -6.62
C VAL A 503 -15.18 18.22 -5.53
N THR A 504 -16.44 18.68 -5.65
CA THR A 504 -17.06 19.54 -4.63
C THR A 504 -17.19 18.79 -3.31
N LEU A 505 -17.64 17.55 -3.32
CA LEU A 505 -17.79 16.74 -2.10
C LEU A 505 -16.43 16.47 -1.46
N SER A 506 -15.40 16.17 -2.24
CA SER A 506 -14.02 16.03 -1.74
C SER A 506 -13.48 17.33 -1.13
N LEU A 507 -13.65 18.47 -1.82
CA LEU A 507 -13.23 19.78 -1.31
C LEU A 507 -14.00 20.19 -0.06
N SER A 508 -15.31 19.91 0.00
CA SER A 508 -16.14 20.14 1.18
C SER A 508 -15.65 19.30 2.35
N MET A 509 -15.30 18.04 2.10
CA MET A 509 -14.82 17.12 3.12
C MET A 509 -13.44 17.52 3.62
N VAL A 510 -12.56 17.98 2.74
CA VAL A 510 -11.27 18.58 3.11
C VAL A 510 -11.49 19.86 3.92
N PHE A 511 -12.39 20.74 3.48
CA PHE A 511 -12.73 21.96 4.22
C PHE A 511 -13.23 21.62 5.62
N ILE A 512 -14.20 20.72 5.75
CA ILE A 512 -14.73 20.23 7.04
C ILE A 512 -13.61 19.65 7.89
N ALA A 513 -12.74 18.81 7.32
CA ALA A 513 -11.63 18.18 8.04
C ALA A 513 -10.58 19.19 8.51
N VAL A 514 -10.35 20.27 7.76
CA VAL A 514 -9.39 21.33 8.11
C VAL A 514 -9.99 22.31 9.11
N THR A 515 -11.28 22.65 9.00
CA THR A 515 -11.95 23.60 9.91
C THR A 515 -12.43 22.95 11.20
N ASN A 516 -12.72 21.65 11.18
CA ASN A 516 -13.13 20.84 12.33
C ASN A 516 -12.15 19.68 12.49
N PRO A 517 -10.88 19.94 12.82
CA PRO A 517 -9.96 18.86 13.15
C PRO A 517 -10.51 18.16 14.40
N ASP A 518 -10.93 16.91 14.26
CA ASP A 518 -11.15 16.06 15.42
C ASP A 518 -9.82 16.01 16.20
N PRO A 519 -9.81 16.28 17.51
CA PRO A 519 -8.64 15.95 18.31
C PRO A 519 -8.47 14.44 18.19
N LEU A 520 -7.48 14.00 17.41
CA LEU A 520 -7.18 12.59 17.23
C LEU A 520 -6.93 12.00 18.62
N VAL A 521 -7.83 11.11 19.05
CA VAL A 521 -7.49 10.09 20.04
C VAL A 521 -6.39 9.27 19.39
N THR A 522 -5.17 9.54 19.82
CA THR A 522 -3.91 8.94 19.38
C THR A 522 -4.05 7.50 18.86
N ASP A 523 -3.51 7.23 17.67
CA ASP A 523 -3.28 5.87 17.15
C ASP A 523 -2.26 5.08 17.99
N ASN A 524 -1.61 5.74 18.95
CA ASN A 524 -0.62 5.16 19.85
C ASN A 524 -1.28 4.69 21.16
N TYR A 525 -2.23 3.76 21.05
CA TYR A 525 -2.79 3.01 22.19
C TYR A 525 -1.70 2.41 23.10
N TYR A 526 -0.48 2.23 22.59
CA TYR A 526 0.67 1.71 23.32
C TYR A 526 1.32 2.73 24.27
N GLU A 527 1.41 4.01 23.88
CA GLU A 527 1.86 5.09 24.77
C GLU A 527 0.82 5.39 25.86
N ALA A 528 -0.47 5.33 25.50
CA ALA A 528 -1.57 5.40 26.46
C ALA A 528 -1.54 4.20 27.44
N GLY A 529 -1.19 3.00 26.98
CA GLY A 529 -0.96 1.82 27.82
C GLY A 529 0.17 1.99 28.85
N LYS A 530 1.30 2.61 28.45
CA LYS A 530 2.39 2.98 29.38
C LYS A 530 1.93 4.02 30.42
N GLY A 531 1.01 4.90 30.04
CA GLY A 531 0.34 5.85 30.93
C GLY A 531 -0.58 5.19 31.95
N ILE A 532 -1.33 4.15 31.53
CA ILE A 532 -2.30 3.43 32.39
C ILE A 532 -1.60 2.69 33.54
N ASN A 533 -0.48 2.00 33.32
CA ASN A 533 0.25 1.33 34.42
C ASN A 533 0.93 2.34 35.36
N ARG A 534 1.45 3.46 34.83
CA ARG A 534 1.98 4.56 35.65
C ARG A 534 0.88 5.23 36.46
N SER A 535 -0.31 5.48 35.90
CA SER A 535 -1.44 6.05 36.64
C SER A 535 -1.96 5.07 37.70
N LEU A 536 -2.06 3.78 37.38
CA LEU A 536 -2.51 2.76 38.32
C LEU A 536 -1.58 2.63 39.54
N ASN A 537 -0.26 2.67 39.35
CA ASN A 537 0.68 2.65 40.48
C ASN A 537 0.56 3.92 41.36
N ARG A 538 0.28 5.09 40.77
CA ARG A 538 0.05 6.34 41.50
C ARG A 538 -1.27 6.32 42.28
N GLU A 539 -2.30 5.69 41.73
CA GLU A 539 -3.60 5.51 42.38
C GLU A 539 -3.53 4.47 43.51
N VAL A 540 -2.80 3.36 43.32
CA VAL A 540 -2.51 2.38 44.38
C VAL A 540 -1.73 3.03 45.53
N LEU A 541 -0.77 3.92 45.22
CA LEU A 541 -0.07 4.69 46.24
C LEU A 541 -1.03 5.59 47.03
N ALA A 542 -1.95 6.30 46.36
CA ALA A 542 -2.96 7.12 47.03
C ALA A 542 -3.86 6.28 47.97
N GLN A 543 -4.25 5.07 47.56
CA GLN A 543 -5.00 4.15 48.43
C GLN A 543 -4.19 3.64 49.62
N ASN A 544 -2.91 3.29 49.43
CA ASN A 544 -2.02 2.88 50.53
C ASN A 544 -1.81 4.00 51.55
N LEU A 545 -1.77 5.25 51.07
CA LEU A 545 -1.70 6.45 51.89
C LEU A 545 -3.07 6.85 52.49
N LYS A 546 -4.14 6.11 52.16
CA LYS A 546 -5.52 6.33 52.63
C LYS A 546 -6.00 7.77 52.38
N LEU A 547 -5.72 8.27 51.19
CA LEU A 547 -6.03 9.65 50.82
C LEU A 547 -7.52 9.78 50.48
N HIS A 548 -8.18 10.72 51.14
CA HIS A 548 -9.54 11.17 50.82
C HIS A 548 -9.54 12.69 50.73
N VAL A 549 -10.28 13.21 49.76
CA VAL A 549 -10.31 14.64 49.47
C VAL A 549 -11.74 15.13 49.36
N ARG A 550 -11.99 16.32 49.90
CA ARG A 550 -13.16 17.12 49.55
C ARG A 550 -12.72 18.40 48.86
N VAL A 551 -13.27 18.68 47.70
CA VAL A 551 -13.02 19.91 46.92
C VAL A 551 -14.29 20.74 46.90
N HIS A 552 -14.19 22.00 47.30
CA HIS A 552 -15.23 23.01 47.17
C HIS A 552 -14.81 24.02 46.10
N LEU A 553 -15.67 24.23 45.11
CA LEU A 553 -15.47 25.17 44.01
C LEU A 553 -16.44 26.34 44.20
N ASP A 554 -15.92 27.52 44.56
CA ASP A 554 -16.74 28.73 44.67
C ASP A 554 -16.98 29.34 43.28
N GLU A 555 -18.24 29.35 42.85
CA GLU A 555 -18.63 29.87 41.54
C GLU A 555 -18.56 31.40 41.42
N LEU A 556 -18.62 32.13 42.54
CA LEU A 556 -18.62 33.60 42.55
C LEU A 556 -17.21 34.16 42.52
N THR A 557 -16.29 33.53 43.25
CA THR A 557 -14.91 34.02 43.41
C THR A 557 -13.90 33.25 42.55
N GLY A 558 -14.27 32.05 42.08
CA GLY A 558 -13.35 31.10 41.45
C GLY A 558 -12.37 30.48 42.43
N GLU A 559 -12.55 30.66 43.75
CA GLU A 559 -11.70 30.05 44.76
C GLU A 559 -11.95 28.53 44.82
N VAL A 560 -10.85 27.77 44.83
CA VAL A 560 -10.87 26.32 45.01
C VAL A 560 -10.32 26.01 46.39
N GLU A 561 -11.19 25.57 47.30
CA GLU A 561 -10.80 25.05 48.60
C GLU A 561 -10.75 23.52 48.56
N LEU A 562 -9.63 22.94 48.96
CA LEU A 562 -9.44 21.50 49.02
C LEU A 562 -9.03 21.07 50.42
N ARG A 563 -9.71 20.05 50.96
CA ARG A 563 -9.36 19.41 52.23
C ARG A 563 -8.86 18.00 51.99
N LEU A 564 -7.58 17.78 52.21
CA LEU A 564 -6.90 16.49 52.10
C LEU A 564 -6.86 15.82 53.48
N SER A 565 -7.25 14.54 53.51
CA SER A 565 -7.12 13.67 54.67
C SER A 565 -6.37 12.40 54.27
N GLY A 566 -5.56 11.87 55.19
CA GLY A 566 -4.70 10.69 54.95
C GLY A 566 -3.23 10.96 55.28
N ASN A 567 -2.36 10.06 54.82
CA ASN A 567 -0.94 10.03 55.20
C ASN A 567 -0.03 10.71 54.15
N SER A 568 -0.44 11.87 53.61
CA SER A 568 0.42 12.69 52.73
C SER A 568 0.14 14.18 52.95
N ASN A 569 1.19 15.01 52.91
CA ASN A 569 1.09 16.44 53.20
C ASN A 569 1.99 17.31 52.27
N PRO A 570 1.80 17.25 50.94
CA PRO A 570 2.63 18.00 50.00
C PRO A 570 2.47 19.52 50.18
N GLU A 571 3.49 20.29 49.81
CA GLU A 571 3.40 21.76 49.83
C GLU A 571 2.46 22.31 48.74
N ARG A 572 2.39 21.61 47.60
CA ARG A 572 1.56 21.94 46.45
C ARG A 572 0.82 20.72 45.94
N LEU A 573 -0.42 20.93 45.52
CA LEU A 573 -1.22 19.97 44.79
C LEU A 573 -1.55 20.52 43.41
N GLU A 574 -1.72 19.63 42.44
CA GLU A 574 -2.20 19.98 41.09
C GLU A 574 -3.57 19.33 40.89
N LEU A 575 -4.60 20.15 40.69
CA LEU A 575 -5.95 19.74 40.35
C LEU A 575 -6.19 19.97 38.86
N ASN A 576 -6.46 18.91 38.12
CA ASN A 576 -6.81 18.94 36.72
C ASN A 576 -8.30 18.56 36.56
N LEU A 577 -9.08 19.44 35.92
CA LEU A 577 -10.47 19.24 35.56
C LEU A 577 -10.55 19.02 34.05
N ILE A 578 -10.65 17.78 33.61
CA ILE A 578 -10.51 17.38 32.21
C ILE A 578 -11.89 17.13 31.60
N SER A 579 -12.15 17.73 30.44
CA SER A 579 -13.36 17.48 29.66
C SER A 579 -13.28 16.14 28.91
N PRO A 580 -14.35 15.33 28.89
CA PRO A 580 -14.37 14.11 28.08
C PRO A 580 -14.28 14.35 26.57
N THR A 581 -14.68 15.53 26.07
CA THR A 581 -14.83 15.79 24.63
C THR A 581 -14.28 17.14 24.16
N ARG A 582 -13.90 18.05 25.06
CA ARG A 582 -13.46 19.42 24.70
C ARG A 582 -12.18 19.80 25.43
N PRO A 583 -10.99 19.53 24.85
CA PRO A 583 -9.70 19.85 25.48
C PRO A 583 -9.53 21.33 25.82
N ALA A 584 -10.11 22.24 25.02
CA ALA A 584 -10.09 23.68 25.29
C ALA A 584 -10.85 24.06 26.58
N SER A 585 -11.68 23.16 27.10
CA SER A 585 -12.41 23.30 28.36
C SER A 585 -11.70 22.65 29.55
N ASP A 586 -10.49 22.12 29.37
CA ASP A 586 -9.68 21.57 30.45
C ASP A 586 -9.12 22.70 31.31
N ARG A 587 -9.15 22.53 32.63
CA ARG A 587 -8.64 23.53 33.57
C ARG A 587 -7.66 22.90 34.53
N ARG A 588 -6.57 23.62 34.80
CA ARG A 588 -5.54 23.24 35.75
C ARG A 588 -5.45 24.29 36.83
N VAL A 589 -5.50 23.85 38.08
CA VAL A 589 -5.39 24.70 39.26
C VAL A 589 -4.27 24.16 40.14
N PHE A 590 -3.28 25.00 40.42
CA PHE A 590 -2.26 24.70 41.42
C PHE A 590 -2.76 25.17 42.78
N LEU A 591 -2.85 24.24 43.73
CA LEU A 591 -3.34 24.48 45.07
C LEU A 591 -2.15 24.53 46.03
N THR A 592 -2.09 25.56 46.87
CA THR A 592 -1.02 25.74 47.87
C THR A 592 -1.58 25.47 49.26
N ARG A 593 -0.80 24.79 50.09
CA ARG A 593 -1.19 24.49 51.47
C ARG A 593 -1.38 25.76 52.29
N SER A 594 -2.48 25.83 53.05
CA SER A 594 -2.72 26.91 54.01
C SER A 594 -1.77 26.80 55.20
N PRO A 595 -1.11 27.89 55.64
CA PRO A 595 -0.28 27.90 56.83
C PRO A 595 -1.07 27.75 58.14
N SER A 596 -2.37 28.12 58.13
CA SER A 596 -3.20 28.20 59.34
C SER A 596 -3.93 26.91 59.68
N GLU A 597 -4.20 26.05 58.68
CA GLU A 597 -5.01 24.84 58.84
C GLU A 597 -4.34 23.64 58.15
N PRO A 598 -3.93 22.59 58.90
CA PRO A 598 -3.38 21.38 58.34
C PRO A 598 -4.38 20.69 57.38
N GLY A 599 -3.91 20.28 56.21
CA GLY A 599 -4.74 19.59 55.21
C GLY A 599 -5.62 20.50 54.35
N ARG A 600 -5.67 21.82 54.60
CA ARG A 600 -6.40 22.79 53.77
C ARG A 600 -5.47 23.34 52.67
N TYR A 601 -5.95 23.33 51.43
CA TYR A 601 -5.26 23.84 50.25
C TYR A 601 -6.16 24.81 49.50
N ILE A 602 -5.57 25.87 48.93
CA ILE A 602 -6.30 26.94 48.26
C ILE A 602 -5.67 27.20 46.89
N GLY A 603 -6.49 27.43 45.88
CA GLY A 603 -6.07 28.00 44.61
C GLY A 603 -7.22 28.72 43.90
N GLN A 604 -6.98 29.11 42.65
CA GLN A 604 -7.93 29.94 41.90
C GLN A 604 -8.16 29.37 40.50
N LEU A 605 -9.43 29.23 40.15
CA LEU A 605 -9.92 28.81 38.85
C LEU A 605 -10.18 30.05 37.99
N GLN A 606 -9.72 30.04 36.75
CA GLN A 606 -9.83 31.21 35.85
C GLN A 606 -11.22 31.36 35.22
N ASP A 607 -11.89 30.25 34.90
CA ASP A 607 -13.22 30.22 34.30
C ASP A 607 -14.10 29.19 35.00
N ARG A 608 -15.42 29.43 35.03
CA ARG A 608 -16.37 28.45 35.55
C ARG A 608 -16.30 27.13 34.77
N VAL A 609 -16.27 26.02 35.51
CA VAL A 609 -16.29 24.66 34.96
C VAL A 609 -17.62 24.02 35.31
N GLU A 610 -18.36 23.60 34.28
CA GLU A 610 -19.65 22.92 34.44
C GLU A 610 -19.64 21.56 33.74
N GLY A 611 -20.53 20.68 34.21
CA GLY A 611 -20.84 19.39 33.62
C GLY A 611 -19.85 18.28 33.97
N ARG A 612 -19.93 17.19 33.20
CA ARG A 612 -19.13 15.97 33.41
C ARG A 612 -17.64 16.22 33.20
N ARG A 613 -16.82 15.88 34.19
CA ARG A 613 -15.35 16.03 34.18
C ARG A 613 -14.66 14.79 34.70
N PHE A 614 -13.47 14.52 34.16
CA PHE A 614 -12.50 13.68 34.85
C PHE A 614 -11.69 14.57 35.77
N VAL A 615 -11.80 14.32 37.08
CA VAL A 615 -11.12 15.10 38.11
C VAL A 615 -9.87 14.34 38.52
N GLU A 616 -8.71 14.91 38.23
CA GLU A 616 -7.41 14.35 38.59
C GLU A 616 -6.73 15.26 39.63
N LEU A 617 -6.35 14.68 40.76
CA LEU A 617 -5.55 15.36 41.77
C LEU A 617 -4.19 14.67 41.91
N LEU A 618 -3.12 15.45 41.78
CA LEU A 618 -1.74 14.99 41.89
C LEU A 618 -1.04 15.63 43.09
N GLY A 619 -0.30 14.82 43.83
CA GLY A 619 0.58 15.26 44.90
C GLY A 619 1.88 14.45 44.92
N VAL A 620 2.89 14.99 45.59
CA VAL A 620 4.21 14.37 45.69
C VAL A 620 4.51 14.06 47.15
N GLU A 621 4.84 12.81 47.44
CA GLU A 621 5.27 12.33 48.76
C GLU A 621 6.66 11.70 48.60
N GLY A 622 7.69 12.35 49.17
CA GLY A 622 9.09 11.98 48.89
C GLY A 622 9.44 12.12 47.40
N ASP A 623 9.97 11.05 46.79
CA ASP A 623 10.29 10.99 45.36
C ASP A 623 9.14 10.40 44.51
N GLN A 624 7.99 10.08 45.10
CA GLN A 624 6.87 9.43 44.43
C GLN A 624 5.67 10.37 44.27
N THR A 625 5.07 10.36 43.09
CA THR A 625 3.80 11.06 42.83
C THR A 625 2.64 10.11 43.11
N TRP A 626 1.61 10.57 43.81
CA TRP A 626 0.33 9.86 43.94
C TRP A 626 -0.74 10.58 43.12
N ARG A 627 -1.82 9.86 42.77
CA ARG A 627 -2.93 10.37 41.94
C ARG A 627 -4.26 9.91 42.54
N LEU A 628 -5.20 10.83 42.68
CA LEU A 628 -6.64 10.52 42.82
C LEU A 628 -7.32 10.86 41.50
N PHE A 629 -8.18 9.98 41.00
CA PHE A 629 -8.80 10.15 39.69
C PHE A 629 -10.19 9.53 39.62
N GLU A 630 -11.20 10.36 39.44
CA GLU A 630 -12.60 9.93 39.38
C GLU A 630 -13.36 10.75 38.32
N GLU A 631 -14.47 10.19 37.83
CA GLU A 631 -15.39 10.88 36.92
C GLU A 631 -16.49 11.52 37.74
N GLU A 632 -16.58 12.84 37.72
CA GLU A 632 -17.51 13.61 38.55
C GLU A 632 -18.35 14.58 37.73
N GLN A 633 -19.53 14.87 38.25
CA GLN A 633 -20.44 15.88 37.70
C GLN A 633 -20.23 17.19 38.44
N VAL A 634 -19.56 18.16 37.81
CA VAL A 634 -19.22 19.45 38.43
C VAL A 634 -20.38 20.43 38.25
N ASP A 635 -21.31 20.45 39.21
CA ASP A 635 -22.50 21.32 39.22
C ASP A 635 -22.62 22.11 40.57
N ALA A 636 -21.73 23.09 40.79
CA ALA A 636 -21.77 24.05 41.91
C ALA A 636 -21.71 23.48 43.36
N ALA A 637 -21.28 22.22 43.54
CA ALA A 637 -21.32 21.52 44.82
C ALA A 637 -19.96 20.91 45.23
N ASP A 638 -19.86 20.50 46.49
CA ASP A 638 -18.71 19.77 47.05
C ASP A 638 -18.46 18.48 46.26
N LEU A 639 -17.24 18.30 45.75
CA LEU A 639 -16.76 17.08 45.12
C LEU A 639 -16.01 16.25 46.18
N THR A 640 -16.24 14.96 46.21
CA THR A 640 -15.42 14.02 47.00
C THR A 640 -14.57 13.20 46.05
N LEU A 641 -13.32 12.94 46.45
CA LEU A 641 -12.42 12.05 45.70
C LEU A 641 -11.80 11.01 46.65
N GLY A 642 -11.64 9.79 46.15
CA GLY A 642 -11.03 8.67 46.86
C GLY A 642 -12.02 7.84 47.68
N ASP A 643 -13.33 8.05 47.52
CA ASP A 643 -14.40 7.25 48.11
C ASP A 643 -14.78 6.04 47.26
N GLU A 644 -14.43 6.02 45.97
CA GLU A 644 -14.66 4.87 45.09
C GLU A 644 -13.47 3.87 45.07
N PRO A 645 -13.74 2.56 45.02
CA PRO A 645 -12.70 1.57 44.74
C PRO A 645 -12.23 1.68 43.28
N LEU A 646 -10.93 1.50 43.01
CA LEU A 646 -10.35 1.56 41.66
C LEU A 646 -11.22 0.84 40.61
N GLN A 647 -11.64 1.54 39.56
CA GLN A 647 -12.53 1.00 38.52
C GLN A 647 -11.98 -0.28 37.83
N ALA A 648 -10.66 -0.50 37.86
CA ALA A 648 -10.02 -1.74 37.39
C ALA A 648 -10.40 -2.99 38.21
N ALA A 649 -10.89 -2.82 39.45
CA ALA A 649 -11.34 -3.90 40.33
C ALA A 649 -12.80 -4.33 40.06
N GLN A 650 -13.65 -3.42 39.56
CA GLN A 650 -15.07 -3.72 39.30
C GLN A 650 -15.29 -4.49 37.99
N ARG A 651 -14.54 -4.23 36.91
CA ARG A 651 -14.65 -5.02 35.66
C ARG A 651 -14.13 -6.47 35.77
N ARG A 652 -13.65 -6.89 36.95
CA ARG A 652 -13.22 -8.27 37.22
C ARG A 652 -14.28 -9.13 37.90
N LYS A 653 -15.45 -8.57 38.23
CA LYS A 653 -16.52 -9.29 38.94
C LYS A 653 -17.81 -9.49 38.17
N ASP A 654 -17.96 -8.93 36.97
CA ASP A 654 -19.10 -9.16 36.08
C ASP A 654 -18.74 -9.98 34.85
#